data_AF-A0A0C5BEW1-F1
#
_entry.id   AF-A0A0C5BEW1-F1
#
_cell.length_a   1.000
_cell.length_b   1.000
_cell.length_c   1.000
_cell.angle_alpha   90.00
_cell.angle_beta   90.00
_cell.angle_gamma   90.00
#
_symmetry.space_group_name_H-M   'P 1'
#
loop_
_entity.id
_entity.type
_entity.pdbx_description
1 polymer ?
#
loop_
_entity_poly.entity_id
_entity_poly.type
_entity_poly.pdbx_seq_one_letter_code
_entity_poly.pdbx_strand_id
1 'polypeptide(L)'
;MSFAPNGGIPNGSGGNPLGSLSALGGLAGPIASTMAGQIGPLAGVAGHLDTVQRAVQLAQTGFSLMNKTPGAIADALNNAAGGVARLTQLNRYVTLGTTLGPDVLLVSAAVIDEHVNRLPEIHLDLLSHQHDLMPDHLIGQQVKLRLDQEARQSTLERIVTSGDVDNNRYFDGYVSSFDRAGNPGRVTQYHMTVVPWFWFLTRSTDCRIFQNKTSREILSEIFQEHGFSDFEFDVRTAQKPLEYVVMYQESYYNFCARLMEQEGLIWTHRYQKDKHVLVIGDTNFVFRTIDGLATVPYADSESSQYNGIDQLLEGRRFGVGKIAYQDFNHQNPSSPLMLAQAEPQMLRHARLDATERFEHQSLYDHGDDGNRYARIAMQAEEAQAHRYTGGGYAWRMTAAGSVTVTNHPVMANNQEYVILHVRHEAVNDYTEHAAKMPYRNSFALLPKRIPYRAPRTTPKPVIHGTQSAIVVGPKGEQIHTNGSCVKLHFLWDRRGKLDGSDSMWIRVSQPWAGAGWGAAAIPRINQEVVVAFNQGDPDNPIIVGRVFNGEQGNPYHGDAGQTMGIKSQTHKGQGSNELRFSDVNGAQEVFLHAQKDMKTVIKDAETHTVEAGARTVSLLKGSETKQIAEGGMKETIALTRDTTANVINTKAIASKAGPGLQSHQASDGIEHRVGESVVTMTPDSIKLTHGASSILINANGIYLDGPVIHLNQGSVQTPEQALALQWSAAQAMIEQGLASPDPGTRAAAAKLANSLKAQQMAKLADHVYHPNDPPPPGWKMATNDPEALKAFGLKPSDFLKSGSNFGAQMYVPDPKVFGDSMKPSIAFKGTQQLFGEDMTNNMAQGLGADAPYYRNAVSIGKNIQAAGASSGVDFTGHSLGGGLASAAAEASGSSAVTFNAAGLNPETVAQYGGTVQSSNITAYRVDGDILTGLQEGRLGPISDGTAQLMPKAAGTPVTLDGESVTTVGRHMMGDVTNGMNQQVAKDEFDLVSQMNSSH
;
A
#
# COMPACT_ATOMS: atom_id res chain seq x y z
N MET A 1 -55.52 12.14 6.54
CA MET A 1 -56.85 11.51 6.54
C MET A 1 -56.64 10.00 6.57
N SER A 2 -57.16 9.33 7.60
CA SER A 2 -57.09 7.88 7.79
C SER A 2 -58.07 7.16 6.86
N PHE A 3 -57.79 5.90 6.51
CA PHE A 3 -58.57 4.71 6.92
C PHE A 3 -57.85 3.43 6.45
N ALA A 4 -57.55 2.56 7.40
CA ALA A 4 -57.48 1.09 7.25
C ALA A 4 -58.78 0.52 7.92
N PRO A 5 -59.01 -0.80 8.16
CA PRO A 5 -58.23 -2.03 7.88
C PRO A 5 -59.11 -3.30 7.56
N ASN A 6 -58.50 -4.49 7.66
CA ASN A 6 -59.01 -5.88 7.85
C ASN A 6 -58.87 -6.82 6.63
N GLY A 7 -58.41 -8.07 6.71
CA GLY A 7 -58.03 -9.01 7.78
C GLY A 7 -57.97 -10.41 7.13
N GLY A 8 -56.96 -11.26 7.36
CA GLY A 8 -57.03 -12.39 8.30
C GLY A 8 -57.23 -13.77 7.62
N ILE A 9 -56.20 -14.62 7.71
CA ILE A 9 -56.11 -16.10 7.47
C ILE A 9 -56.45 -16.79 8.84
N PRO A 10 -56.93 -18.08 9.04
CA PRO A 10 -56.19 -19.34 8.71
C PRO A 10 -56.88 -20.75 8.67
N ASN A 11 -56.04 -21.76 8.35
CA ASN A 11 -56.10 -23.23 8.57
C ASN A 11 -56.96 -24.10 7.61
N GLY A 12 -56.58 -25.33 7.21
CA GLY A 12 -55.47 -26.25 7.50
C GLY A 12 -55.60 -27.52 6.59
N SER A 13 -54.49 -28.12 6.12
CA SER A 13 -53.88 -29.40 6.59
C SER A 13 -54.14 -30.66 5.74
N GLY A 14 -53.04 -31.34 5.36
CA GLY A 14 -52.95 -32.78 4.99
C GLY A 14 -52.75 -33.05 3.49
N GLY A 15 -51.69 -33.70 2.98
CA GLY A 15 -50.60 -34.47 3.59
C GLY A 15 -49.48 -34.78 2.58
N ASN A 16 -48.31 -35.08 3.11
CA ASN A 16 -47.01 -35.42 2.52
C ASN A 16 -46.97 -36.93 2.08
N PRO A 17 -45.85 -37.58 1.64
CA PRO A 17 -44.46 -37.13 1.48
C PRO A 17 -43.62 -37.74 0.30
N LEU A 18 -42.34 -37.30 0.21
CA LEU A 18 -41.12 -38.00 -0.30
C LEU A 18 -41.06 -38.36 -1.81
N GLY A 19 -39.96 -38.21 -2.54
CA GLY A 19 -38.58 -37.90 -2.21
C GLY A 19 -37.73 -37.74 -3.49
N SER A 20 -36.52 -37.26 -3.26
CA SER A 20 -35.47 -36.77 -4.15
C SER A 20 -34.83 -37.77 -5.13
N LEU A 21 -34.12 -37.20 -6.13
CA LEU A 21 -32.76 -37.51 -6.65
C LEU A 21 -32.62 -37.77 -8.17
N SER A 22 -32.02 -36.76 -8.83
CA SER A 22 -30.80 -36.79 -9.64
C SER A 22 -30.70 -37.50 -11.02
N ALA A 23 -30.14 -36.70 -11.96
CA ALA A 23 -28.99 -37.00 -12.83
C ALA A 23 -29.20 -37.43 -14.31
N LEU A 24 -28.74 -36.52 -15.19
CA LEU A 24 -27.72 -36.66 -16.26
C LEU A 24 -27.93 -37.56 -17.50
N GLY A 25 -27.71 -36.92 -18.66
CA GLY A 25 -27.29 -37.45 -19.98
C GLY A 25 -27.83 -36.54 -21.09
N GLY A 26 -27.09 -35.71 -21.86
CA GLY A 26 -25.75 -35.83 -22.47
C GLY A 26 -25.86 -36.63 -23.78
N LEU A 27 -25.34 -36.31 -24.97
CA LEU A 27 -24.46 -35.29 -25.56
C LEU A 27 -24.41 -35.56 -27.10
N ALA A 28 -24.16 -34.52 -27.92
CA ALA A 28 -23.43 -34.44 -29.22
C ALA A 28 -23.59 -35.51 -30.34
N GLY A 29 -23.81 -35.11 -31.61
CA GLY A 29 -22.71 -34.98 -32.59
C GLY A 29 -23.02 -35.59 -34.00
N PRO A 30 -22.15 -35.46 -35.03
CA PRO A 30 -22.51 -34.96 -36.39
C PRO A 30 -22.15 -35.89 -37.59
N ILE A 31 -22.18 -35.32 -38.82
CA ILE A 31 -21.41 -35.66 -40.07
C ILE A 31 -22.18 -36.37 -41.22
N ALA A 32 -21.79 -35.97 -42.44
CA ALA A 32 -22.35 -36.22 -43.76
C ALA A 32 -21.86 -37.49 -44.51
N SER A 33 -22.58 -37.78 -45.61
CA SER A 33 -22.10 -38.25 -46.94
C SER A 33 -22.23 -39.73 -47.36
N THR A 34 -22.57 -39.88 -48.67
CA THR A 34 -22.42 -41.02 -49.61
C THR A 34 -23.28 -42.27 -49.44
N MET A 35 -23.58 -43.09 -50.46
CA MET A 35 -23.95 -42.97 -51.89
C MET A 35 -24.28 -44.40 -52.37
N ALA A 36 -25.08 -44.51 -53.43
CA ALA A 36 -25.13 -45.59 -54.44
C ALA A 36 -25.93 -46.89 -54.15
N GLY A 37 -26.76 -47.27 -55.13
CA GLY A 37 -26.79 -48.68 -55.56
C GLY A 37 -28.05 -49.34 -56.14
N GLN A 38 -28.65 -48.76 -57.18
CA GLN A 38 -28.83 -49.40 -58.52
C GLN A 38 -29.91 -50.49 -58.86
N ILE A 39 -30.59 -50.18 -59.99
CA ILE A 39 -31.02 -51.02 -61.17
C ILE A 39 -32.54 -51.31 -61.35
N GLY A 40 -33.08 -50.78 -62.47
CA GLY A 40 -34.44 -50.97 -63.04
C GLY A 40 -34.57 -52.22 -63.94
N PRO A 41 -35.24 -52.23 -65.14
CA PRO A 41 -35.89 -51.12 -65.86
C PRO A 41 -37.15 -51.46 -66.75
N LEU A 42 -37.58 -50.45 -67.53
CA LEU A 42 -38.23 -50.44 -68.87
C LEU A 42 -39.78 -50.54 -69.04
N ALA A 43 -40.39 -49.40 -69.42
CA ALA A 43 -40.90 -49.10 -70.79
C ALA A 43 -42.27 -48.39 -70.81
N GLY A 44 -42.32 -47.20 -71.41
CA GLY A 44 -43.54 -46.44 -71.73
C GLY A 44 -43.21 -45.00 -72.18
N VAL A 45 -43.49 -44.68 -73.43
CA VAL A 45 -42.90 -43.61 -74.26
C VAL A 45 -43.81 -42.37 -74.41
N ALA A 46 -43.17 -41.20 -74.60
CA ALA A 46 -43.62 -39.95 -75.26
C ALA A 46 -44.50 -38.92 -74.52
N GLY A 47 -44.04 -37.65 -74.52
CA GLY A 47 -44.86 -36.47 -74.30
C GLY A 47 -44.11 -35.22 -73.82
N HIS A 48 -43.52 -34.47 -74.75
CA HIS A 48 -42.85 -33.17 -74.59
C HIS A 48 -43.77 -32.02 -74.13
N LEU A 49 -43.14 -30.94 -73.64
CA LEU A 49 -43.52 -29.52 -73.85
C LEU A 49 -45.03 -29.22 -73.92
N ASP A 50 -45.64 -28.73 -72.84
CA ASP A 50 -46.46 -27.50 -72.84
C ASP A 50 -47.16 -27.26 -71.50
N THR A 51 -46.49 -26.57 -70.58
CA THR A 51 -47.14 -26.00 -69.38
C THR A 51 -47.29 -24.49 -69.47
N VAL A 52 -46.63 -23.85 -70.45
CA VAL A 52 -46.78 -22.43 -70.73
C VAL A 52 -47.93 -22.17 -71.72
N GLN A 53 -48.23 -23.05 -72.70
CA GLN A 53 -49.44 -22.84 -73.52
C GLN A 53 -50.74 -23.33 -72.88
N ARG A 54 -50.75 -24.21 -71.86
CA ARG A 54 -52.01 -24.60 -71.17
C ARG A 54 -52.51 -23.59 -70.12
N ALA A 55 -51.62 -22.80 -69.52
CA ALA A 55 -52.03 -21.65 -68.71
C ALA A 55 -52.51 -20.48 -69.59
N VAL A 56 -51.93 -20.32 -70.79
CA VAL A 56 -52.32 -19.30 -71.76
C VAL A 56 -53.61 -19.67 -72.54
N GLN A 57 -53.89 -20.96 -72.81
CA GLN A 57 -55.16 -21.38 -73.43
C GLN A 57 -56.36 -21.40 -72.47
N LEU A 58 -56.16 -21.64 -71.16
CA LEU A 58 -57.26 -21.46 -70.18
C LEU A 58 -57.57 -19.97 -69.93
N ALA A 59 -56.58 -19.09 -70.06
CA ALA A 59 -56.77 -17.64 -70.01
C ALA A 59 -57.35 -17.05 -71.32
N GLN A 60 -57.22 -17.74 -72.47
CA GLN A 60 -57.75 -17.23 -73.76
C GLN A 60 -59.13 -17.76 -74.15
N THR A 61 -59.71 -18.74 -73.44
CA THR A 61 -61.06 -19.26 -73.76
C THR A 61 -62.17 -18.77 -72.82
N GLY A 62 -61.80 -18.17 -71.66
CA GLY A 62 -62.77 -17.54 -70.74
C GLY A 62 -63.00 -16.04 -70.98
N PHE A 63 -62.09 -15.37 -71.69
CA PHE A 63 -62.03 -13.90 -71.77
C PHE A 63 -62.66 -13.27 -73.02
N SER A 64 -63.34 -14.04 -73.88
CA SER A 64 -64.00 -13.49 -75.08
C SER A 64 -65.53 -13.58 -75.12
N LEU A 65 -66.21 -14.04 -74.06
CA LEU A 65 -67.67 -14.30 -74.12
C LEU A 65 -68.59 -13.60 -73.12
N MET A 66 -68.10 -12.75 -72.21
CA MET A 66 -69.01 -11.90 -71.43
C MET A 66 -68.43 -10.52 -71.24
N ASN A 67 -69.01 -9.57 -71.97
CA ASN A 67 -68.76 -8.14 -71.94
C ASN A 67 -69.12 -7.55 -70.54
N LYS A 68 -68.39 -7.93 -69.51
CA LYS A 68 -68.63 -7.54 -68.11
C LYS A 68 -67.32 -7.12 -67.45
N THR A 69 -67.39 -6.02 -66.70
CA THR A 69 -66.26 -5.39 -66.02
C THR A 69 -65.76 -6.24 -64.84
N PRO A 70 -64.51 -6.06 -64.36
CA PRO A 70 -63.93 -6.82 -63.24
C PRO A 70 -64.78 -6.86 -61.96
N GLY A 71 -65.62 -5.84 -61.72
CA GLY A 71 -66.58 -5.81 -60.62
C GLY A 71 -67.63 -6.93 -60.67
N ALA A 72 -68.06 -7.33 -61.88
CA ALA A 72 -69.03 -8.40 -62.06
C ALA A 72 -68.47 -9.81 -61.75
N ILE A 73 -67.15 -9.96 -61.71
CA ILE A 73 -66.46 -11.23 -61.37
C ILE A 73 -66.27 -11.34 -59.85
N ALA A 74 -65.99 -10.23 -59.16
CA ALA A 74 -65.98 -10.17 -57.70
C ALA A 74 -67.39 -10.42 -57.11
N ASP A 75 -68.43 -9.89 -57.73
CA ASP A 75 -69.82 -10.15 -57.34
C ASP A 75 -70.27 -11.59 -57.63
N ALA A 76 -69.71 -12.24 -58.66
CA ALA A 76 -69.99 -13.64 -58.98
C ALA A 76 -69.30 -14.62 -58.01
N LEU A 77 -68.11 -14.29 -57.51
CA LEU A 77 -67.42 -15.06 -56.47
C LEU A 77 -68.09 -14.92 -55.09
N ASN A 78 -68.62 -13.73 -54.77
CA ASN A 78 -69.29 -13.47 -53.49
C ASN A 78 -70.72 -14.04 -53.41
N ASN A 79 -71.42 -14.26 -54.55
CA ASN A 79 -72.81 -14.71 -54.57
C ASN A 79 -73.02 -16.23 -54.77
N ALA A 80 -71.96 -17.03 -54.91
CA ALA A 80 -72.10 -18.47 -55.22
C ALA A 80 -72.45 -19.37 -54.00
N ALA A 81 -72.56 -18.83 -52.78
CA ALA A 81 -72.77 -19.66 -51.58
C ALA A 81 -73.58 -18.99 -50.46
N GLY A 82 -74.65 -18.24 -50.74
CA GLY A 82 -75.65 -17.82 -49.73
C GLY A 82 -75.12 -17.15 -48.43
N GLY A 83 -73.88 -16.65 -48.42
CA GLY A 83 -73.17 -16.15 -47.25
C GLY A 83 -72.93 -14.65 -47.36
N VAL A 84 -72.88 -13.98 -46.21
CA VAL A 84 -72.64 -12.52 -46.11
C VAL A 84 -71.23 -12.20 -46.61
N ALA A 85 -71.10 -11.22 -47.51
CA ALA A 85 -69.82 -10.75 -48.04
C ALA A 85 -68.86 -10.31 -46.91
N ARG A 86 -67.65 -10.88 -46.85
CA ARG A 86 -66.64 -10.57 -45.85
C ARG A 86 -65.66 -9.51 -46.37
N LEU A 87 -65.40 -8.48 -45.56
CA LEU A 87 -64.31 -7.53 -45.77
C LEU A 87 -62.95 -8.23 -45.69
N THR A 88 -62.01 -7.86 -46.58
CA THR A 88 -60.63 -8.37 -46.63
C THR A 88 -59.60 -7.24 -46.79
N GLN A 89 -58.33 -7.53 -46.48
CA GLN A 89 -57.19 -6.61 -46.66
C GLN A 89 -56.62 -6.64 -48.10
N LEU A 90 -57.25 -7.35 -49.04
CA LEU A 90 -56.81 -7.40 -50.44
C LEU A 90 -56.93 -6.02 -51.10
N ASN A 91 -55.88 -5.60 -51.85
CA ASN A 91 -55.80 -4.30 -52.52
C ASN A 91 -56.04 -3.10 -51.56
N ARG A 92 -55.57 -3.22 -50.32
CA ARG A 92 -55.62 -2.14 -49.32
C ARG A 92 -54.28 -1.45 -49.18
N TYR A 93 -54.33 -0.14 -48.93
CA TYR A 93 -53.14 0.70 -48.82
C TYR A 93 -52.30 0.32 -47.62
N VAL A 94 -52.95 0.14 -46.46
CA VAL A 94 -52.30 -0.38 -45.25
C VAL A 94 -52.83 -1.78 -44.95
N THR A 95 -51.94 -2.71 -44.61
CA THR A 95 -52.29 -4.09 -44.27
C THR A 95 -51.56 -4.52 -43.00
N LEU A 96 -52.20 -5.35 -42.18
CA LEU A 96 -51.66 -5.87 -40.92
C LEU A 96 -51.52 -7.40 -40.97
N GLY A 97 -50.32 -7.89 -40.66
CA GLY A 97 -50.04 -9.29 -40.37
C GLY A 97 -49.99 -9.54 -38.87
N THR A 98 -50.71 -10.57 -38.42
CA THR A 98 -50.75 -11.03 -37.01
C THR A 98 -50.69 -12.55 -36.93
N THR A 99 -50.48 -13.09 -35.73
CA THR A 99 -50.51 -14.54 -35.44
C THR A 99 -51.90 -15.17 -35.59
N LEU A 100 -52.98 -14.37 -35.61
CA LEU A 100 -54.35 -14.85 -35.79
C LEU A 100 -54.67 -15.29 -37.23
N GLY A 101 -53.80 -14.96 -38.18
CA GLY A 101 -53.97 -15.27 -39.59
C GLY A 101 -54.49 -14.09 -40.42
N PRO A 102 -54.58 -14.27 -41.75
CA PRO A 102 -55.00 -13.23 -42.67
C PRO A 102 -56.47 -12.87 -42.49
N ASP A 103 -56.80 -11.60 -42.73
CA ASP A 103 -58.16 -11.05 -42.73
C ASP A 103 -58.98 -11.21 -41.44
N VAL A 104 -58.33 -11.56 -40.31
CA VAL A 104 -58.96 -11.57 -38.97
C VAL A 104 -59.05 -10.15 -38.40
N LEU A 105 -57.98 -9.37 -38.51
CA LEU A 105 -57.94 -7.96 -38.16
C LEU A 105 -57.67 -7.14 -39.41
N LEU A 106 -58.53 -6.16 -39.67
CA LEU A 106 -58.55 -5.33 -40.86
C LEU A 106 -58.23 -3.89 -40.45
N VAL A 107 -57.18 -3.27 -41.00
CA VAL A 107 -56.79 -1.90 -40.64
C VAL A 107 -57.72 -0.89 -41.27
N SER A 108 -58.55 -0.19 -40.49
CA SER A 108 -59.36 0.94 -40.95
C SER A 108 -58.55 2.23 -41.02
N ALA A 109 -57.77 2.51 -39.97
CA ALA A 109 -56.86 3.65 -39.93
C ALA A 109 -55.57 3.28 -39.20
N ALA A 110 -54.47 3.90 -39.60
CA ALA A 110 -53.17 3.75 -38.97
C ALA A 110 -52.52 5.13 -38.77
N VAL A 111 -52.06 5.38 -37.56
CA VAL A 111 -51.21 6.51 -37.20
C VAL A 111 -49.88 5.95 -36.73
N ILE A 112 -48.79 6.29 -37.41
CA ILE A 112 -47.44 5.82 -37.06
C ILE A 112 -46.58 7.03 -36.77
N ASP A 113 -46.16 7.17 -35.52
CA ASP A 113 -45.26 8.24 -35.07
C ASP A 113 -43.83 7.71 -34.92
N GLU A 114 -42.94 8.19 -35.78
CA GLU A 114 -41.50 7.92 -35.70
C GLU A 114 -40.76 9.14 -35.15
N HIS A 115 -39.89 8.90 -34.17
CA HIS A 115 -39.09 9.95 -33.55
C HIS A 115 -37.61 9.58 -33.48
N VAL A 116 -36.78 10.62 -33.55
CA VAL A 116 -35.39 10.56 -33.11
C VAL A 116 -35.32 10.80 -31.60
N ASN A 117 -34.58 9.95 -30.89
CA ASN A 117 -34.38 9.99 -29.44
C ASN A 117 -35.67 9.94 -28.60
N ARG A 118 -36.76 9.39 -29.14
CA ARG A 118 -38.01 9.08 -28.41
C ARG A 118 -38.61 7.78 -28.91
N LEU A 119 -39.40 7.12 -28.05
CA LEU A 119 -40.04 5.87 -28.44
C LEU A 119 -41.08 6.16 -29.53
N PRO A 120 -41.03 5.46 -30.67
CA PRO A 120 -42.11 5.49 -31.65
C PRO A 120 -43.33 4.73 -31.11
N GLU A 121 -44.50 5.12 -31.62
CA GLU A 121 -45.78 4.50 -31.28
C GLU A 121 -46.64 4.40 -32.55
N ILE A 122 -47.34 3.27 -32.69
CA ILE A 122 -48.23 3.01 -33.81
C ILE A 122 -49.62 2.73 -33.25
N HIS A 123 -50.60 3.55 -33.64
CA HIS A 123 -51.99 3.36 -33.28
C HIS A 123 -52.79 2.87 -34.48
N LEU A 124 -53.58 1.82 -34.26
CA LEU A 124 -54.41 1.21 -35.30
C LEU A 124 -55.86 1.15 -34.87
N ASP A 125 -56.73 1.63 -35.75
CA ASP A 125 -58.16 1.36 -35.69
C ASP A 125 -58.43 0.14 -36.58
N LEU A 126 -58.98 -0.90 -35.98
CA LEU A 126 -59.13 -2.21 -36.58
C LEU A 126 -60.60 -2.63 -36.64
N LEU A 127 -60.95 -3.39 -37.69
CA LEU A 127 -62.24 -4.06 -37.83
C LEU A 127 -62.03 -5.57 -37.83
N SER A 128 -62.97 -6.31 -37.23
CA SER A 128 -63.01 -7.77 -37.33
C SER A 128 -64.43 -8.30 -37.50
N HIS A 129 -64.58 -9.38 -38.27
CA HIS A 129 -65.80 -10.19 -38.29
C HIS A 129 -65.94 -11.08 -37.05
N GLN A 130 -64.87 -11.21 -36.26
CA GLN A 130 -64.90 -11.92 -34.98
C GLN A 130 -65.26 -10.91 -33.87
N HIS A 131 -66.15 -11.32 -32.96
CA HIS A 131 -66.68 -10.46 -31.89
C HIS A 131 -66.10 -10.82 -30.50
N ASP A 132 -65.35 -11.91 -30.44
CA ASP A 132 -64.85 -12.60 -29.26
C ASP A 132 -63.31 -12.68 -29.22
N LEU A 133 -62.61 -11.86 -30.02
CA LEU A 133 -61.16 -11.76 -29.94
C LEU A 133 -60.72 -11.37 -28.53
N MET A 134 -59.88 -12.22 -27.92
CA MET A 134 -59.34 -12.02 -26.58
C MET A 134 -58.00 -11.28 -26.66
N PRO A 135 -57.80 -10.21 -25.86
CA PRO A 135 -56.52 -9.49 -25.82
C PRO A 135 -55.31 -10.38 -25.56
N ASP A 136 -55.44 -11.41 -24.71
CA ASP A 136 -54.35 -12.33 -24.35
C ASP A 136 -53.72 -13.07 -25.55
N HIS A 137 -54.42 -13.18 -26.68
CA HIS A 137 -53.86 -13.77 -27.90
C HIS A 137 -52.94 -12.82 -28.68
N LEU A 138 -52.99 -11.51 -28.37
CA LEU A 138 -52.30 -10.46 -29.13
C LEU A 138 -51.32 -9.65 -28.27
N ILE A 139 -51.60 -9.41 -26.99
CA ILE A 139 -50.70 -8.65 -26.11
C ILE A 139 -49.30 -9.29 -26.10
N GLY A 140 -48.28 -8.47 -26.36
CA GLY A 140 -46.88 -8.89 -26.46
C GLY A 140 -46.52 -9.64 -27.75
N GLN A 141 -47.47 -9.92 -28.64
CA GLN A 141 -47.18 -10.55 -29.94
C GLN A 141 -46.62 -9.52 -30.92
N GLN A 142 -45.75 -10.00 -31.82
CA GLN A 142 -45.22 -9.19 -32.91
C GLN A 142 -46.26 -9.05 -34.02
N VAL A 143 -46.41 -7.84 -34.55
CA VAL A 143 -47.30 -7.53 -35.67
C VAL A 143 -46.57 -6.71 -36.73
N LYS A 144 -46.99 -6.89 -37.98
CA LYS A 144 -46.32 -6.33 -39.16
C LYS A 144 -47.28 -5.50 -39.97
N LEU A 145 -46.97 -4.23 -40.18
CA LEU A 145 -47.74 -3.35 -41.04
C LEU A 145 -47.01 -3.17 -42.37
N ARG A 146 -47.77 -3.08 -43.45
CA ARG A 146 -47.26 -2.81 -44.79
C ARG A 146 -48.08 -1.71 -45.44
N LEU A 147 -47.39 -0.65 -45.87
CA LEU A 147 -47.91 0.37 -46.78
C LEU A 147 -47.58 -0.02 -48.22
N ASP A 148 -48.60 -0.08 -49.07
CA ASP A 148 -48.56 -0.50 -50.46
C ASP A 148 -49.12 0.63 -51.34
N GLN A 149 -48.22 1.43 -51.92
CA GLN A 149 -48.58 2.60 -52.74
C GLN A 149 -49.33 2.20 -54.02
N GLU A 150 -49.14 0.96 -54.50
CA GLU A 150 -49.73 0.44 -55.73
C GLU A 150 -51.07 -0.27 -55.49
N ALA A 151 -51.56 -0.33 -54.25
CA ALA A 151 -52.83 -0.96 -53.89
C ALA A 151 -54.06 -0.39 -54.65
N ARG A 152 -53.94 0.80 -55.25
CA ARG A 152 -54.96 1.43 -56.10
C ARG A 152 -55.00 0.88 -57.54
N GLN A 153 -53.98 0.16 -57.99
CA GLN A 153 -53.92 -0.43 -59.33
C GLN A 153 -54.67 -1.76 -59.36
N SER A 154 -55.38 -2.02 -60.45
CA SER A 154 -56.11 -3.28 -60.62
C SER A 154 -55.14 -4.48 -60.66
N THR A 155 -55.59 -5.66 -60.23
CA THR A 155 -54.75 -6.89 -60.17
C THR A 155 -54.14 -7.26 -61.53
N LEU A 156 -54.75 -6.81 -62.65
CA LEU A 156 -54.24 -6.96 -64.01
C LEU A 156 -53.10 -5.97 -64.33
N GLU A 157 -53.18 -4.72 -63.88
CA GLU A 157 -52.12 -3.71 -64.07
C GLU A 157 -50.83 -4.08 -63.32
N ARG A 158 -50.97 -4.70 -62.14
CA ARG A 158 -49.84 -5.21 -61.33
C ARG A 158 -49.05 -6.33 -62.00
N ILE A 159 -49.69 -7.19 -62.79
CA ILE A 159 -49.05 -8.33 -63.47
C ILE A 159 -48.23 -7.86 -64.69
N VAL A 160 -48.62 -6.73 -65.30
CA VAL A 160 -47.95 -6.18 -66.49
C VAL A 160 -46.78 -5.25 -66.12
N THR A 161 -46.77 -4.71 -64.90
CA THR A 161 -45.77 -3.74 -64.41
C THR A 161 -44.71 -4.32 -63.48
N SER A 162 -44.81 -5.60 -63.07
CA SER A 162 -43.91 -6.22 -62.11
C SER A 162 -42.51 -6.49 -62.69
N GLY A 163 -41.65 -5.47 -62.66
CA GLY A 163 -40.22 -5.68 -62.39
C GLY A 163 -40.04 -6.01 -60.91
N ASP A 164 -39.03 -6.82 -60.58
CA ASP A 164 -38.78 -7.50 -59.30
C ASP A 164 -38.46 -6.58 -58.09
N VAL A 165 -39.00 -5.35 -58.03
CA VAL A 165 -38.66 -4.34 -57.01
C VAL A 165 -39.76 -4.25 -55.97
N ASP A 166 -39.45 -4.59 -54.71
CA ASP A 166 -40.35 -4.43 -53.57
C ASP A 166 -40.64 -2.94 -53.30
N ASN A 167 -41.78 -2.43 -53.79
CA ASN A 167 -42.21 -1.04 -53.65
C ASN A 167 -43.11 -0.83 -52.40
N ASN A 168 -42.85 -1.57 -51.32
CA ASN A 168 -43.58 -1.46 -50.06
C ASN A 168 -42.76 -0.75 -48.98
N ARG A 169 -43.45 -0.22 -47.98
CA ARG A 169 -42.84 0.19 -46.71
C ARG A 169 -43.41 -0.65 -45.57
N TYR A 170 -42.55 -1.07 -44.67
CA TYR A 170 -42.91 -1.94 -43.57
C TYR A 170 -42.74 -1.23 -42.23
N PHE A 171 -43.59 -1.60 -41.28
CA PHE A 171 -43.43 -1.31 -39.86
C PHE A 171 -43.61 -2.58 -39.07
N ASP A 172 -42.87 -2.72 -37.99
CA ASP A 172 -42.80 -3.93 -37.20
C ASP A 172 -42.72 -3.54 -35.72
N GLY A 173 -43.42 -4.26 -34.86
CA GLY A 173 -43.38 -4.02 -33.44
C GLY A 173 -44.26 -4.99 -32.66
N TYR A 174 -44.39 -4.73 -31.37
CA TYR A 174 -45.11 -5.58 -30.43
C TYR A 174 -46.37 -4.89 -29.92
N VAL A 175 -47.46 -5.65 -29.78
CA VAL A 175 -48.71 -5.11 -29.26
C VAL A 175 -48.58 -4.80 -27.76
N SER A 176 -48.72 -3.53 -27.39
CA SER A 176 -48.71 -3.08 -25.99
C SER A 176 -50.11 -2.93 -25.40
N SER A 177 -51.10 -2.61 -26.23
CA SER A 177 -52.52 -2.57 -25.86
C SER A 177 -53.40 -3.05 -27.00
N PHE A 178 -54.52 -3.68 -26.64
CA PHE A 178 -55.55 -4.14 -27.58
C PHE A 178 -56.92 -4.04 -26.90
N ASP A 179 -57.72 -3.09 -27.35
CA ASP A 179 -58.99 -2.71 -26.72
C ASP A 179 -60.16 -2.92 -27.69
N ARG A 180 -61.28 -3.43 -27.19
CA ARG A 180 -62.53 -3.48 -27.97
C ARG A 180 -63.24 -2.13 -27.85
N ALA A 181 -63.31 -1.39 -28.96
CA ALA A 181 -63.80 -0.01 -29.01
C ALA A 181 -65.33 0.09 -29.22
N GLY A 182 -65.92 -0.82 -30.00
CA GLY A 182 -67.35 -0.77 -30.32
C GLY A 182 -67.84 -1.96 -31.13
N ASN A 183 -69.16 -2.16 -31.22
CA ASN A 183 -69.77 -3.24 -32.00
C ASN A 183 -70.93 -2.71 -32.87
N PRO A 184 -70.65 -2.15 -34.07
CA PRO A 184 -71.67 -1.71 -35.02
C PRO A 184 -72.45 -2.85 -35.72
N GLY A 185 -72.51 -4.05 -35.13
CA GLY A 185 -73.43 -5.14 -35.53
C GLY A 185 -72.92 -6.05 -36.66
N ARG A 186 -72.24 -5.53 -37.69
CA ARG A 186 -71.67 -6.35 -38.78
C ARG A 186 -70.18 -6.70 -38.59
N VAL A 187 -69.46 -5.84 -37.89
CA VAL A 187 -68.04 -6.00 -37.53
C VAL A 187 -67.84 -5.40 -36.14
N THR A 188 -66.82 -5.85 -35.42
CA THR A 188 -66.35 -5.24 -34.17
C THR A 188 -65.18 -4.32 -34.44
N GLN A 189 -65.18 -3.16 -33.78
CA GLN A 189 -64.07 -2.21 -33.78
C GLN A 189 -63.12 -2.50 -32.63
N TYR A 190 -61.83 -2.48 -32.92
CA TYR A 190 -60.74 -2.61 -31.95
C TYR A 190 -59.73 -1.50 -32.12
N HIS A 191 -59.08 -1.09 -31.04
CA HIS A 191 -57.91 -0.23 -31.06
C HIS A 191 -56.68 -1.04 -30.65
N MET A 192 -55.57 -0.83 -31.34
CA MET A 192 -54.30 -1.50 -31.04
C MET A 192 -53.17 -0.48 -31.00
N THR A 193 -52.35 -0.55 -29.94
CA THR A 193 -51.09 0.19 -29.88
C THR A 193 -49.92 -0.76 -30.04
N VAL A 194 -49.04 -0.47 -31.01
CA VAL A 194 -47.83 -1.22 -31.30
C VAL A 194 -46.59 -0.39 -30.97
N VAL A 195 -45.62 -1.01 -30.29
CA VAL A 195 -44.40 -0.37 -29.77
C VAL A 195 -43.15 -1.18 -30.16
N PRO A 196 -41.95 -0.58 -30.24
CA PRO A 196 -40.73 -1.34 -30.49
C PRO A 196 -40.29 -2.13 -29.24
N TRP A 197 -39.36 -3.07 -29.41
CA TRP A 197 -38.82 -3.86 -28.31
C TRP A 197 -38.21 -2.97 -27.20
N PHE A 198 -37.63 -1.83 -27.56
CA PHE A 198 -37.00 -0.90 -26.61
C PHE A 198 -37.99 -0.34 -25.58
N TRP A 199 -39.29 -0.32 -25.89
CA TRP A 199 -40.34 0.06 -24.95
C TRP A 199 -40.46 -0.91 -23.76
N PHE A 200 -40.16 -2.19 -23.92
CA PHE A 200 -40.25 -3.16 -22.83
C PHE A 200 -39.29 -2.83 -21.67
N LEU A 201 -38.20 -2.10 -21.94
CA LEU A 201 -37.29 -1.62 -20.91
C LEU A 201 -37.91 -0.58 -19.97
N THR A 202 -39.09 -0.04 -20.30
CA THR A 202 -39.88 0.81 -19.39
C THR A 202 -40.62 0.01 -18.32
N ARG A 203 -40.76 -1.31 -18.47
CA ARG A 203 -41.59 -2.18 -17.61
C ARG A 203 -40.84 -2.71 -16.38
N SER A 204 -39.53 -2.52 -16.32
CA SER A 204 -38.67 -3.00 -15.22
C SER A 204 -37.79 -1.88 -14.69
N THR A 205 -37.64 -1.83 -13.36
CA THR A 205 -36.77 -0.90 -12.65
C THR A 205 -35.68 -1.65 -11.88
N ASP A 206 -34.52 -1.03 -11.69
CA ASP A 206 -33.40 -1.65 -10.97
C ASP A 206 -32.54 -0.62 -10.23
N CYS A 207 -31.68 -1.11 -9.33
CA CYS A 207 -30.53 -0.40 -8.81
C CYS A 207 -29.26 -1.18 -9.18
N ARG A 208 -28.35 -0.57 -9.92
CA ARG A 208 -27.17 -1.24 -10.47
C ARG A 208 -26.02 -0.26 -10.68
N ILE A 209 -24.82 -0.74 -10.44
CA ILE A 209 -23.58 -0.01 -10.67
C ILE A 209 -22.89 -0.56 -11.94
N PHE A 210 -22.44 0.34 -12.82
CA PHE A 210 -21.56 0.03 -13.94
C PHE A 210 -20.23 0.75 -13.75
N GLN A 211 -19.13 0.03 -13.97
CA GLN A 211 -17.78 0.56 -13.76
C GLN A 211 -16.87 0.24 -14.92
N ASN A 212 -16.01 1.20 -15.26
CA ASN A 212 -14.98 1.08 -16.29
C ASN A 212 -15.52 0.52 -17.62
N LYS A 213 -16.70 1.00 -18.03
CA LYS A 213 -17.39 0.59 -19.26
C LYS A 213 -17.76 1.80 -20.09
N THR A 214 -17.67 1.67 -21.40
CA THR A 214 -18.18 2.67 -22.35
C THR A 214 -19.72 2.62 -22.37
N SER A 215 -20.35 3.73 -22.79
CA SER A 215 -21.81 3.78 -22.93
C SER A 215 -22.35 2.69 -23.87
N ARG A 216 -21.62 2.39 -24.96
CA ARG A 216 -21.92 1.30 -25.88
C ARG A 216 -21.95 -0.07 -25.19
N GLU A 217 -20.96 -0.38 -24.36
CA GLU A 217 -20.89 -1.65 -23.63
C GLU A 217 -22.05 -1.78 -22.64
N ILE A 218 -22.33 -0.71 -21.89
CA ILE A 218 -23.45 -0.66 -20.93
C ILE A 218 -24.79 -0.90 -21.64
N LEU A 219 -25.05 -0.19 -22.73
CA LEU A 219 -26.28 -0.34 -23.51
C LEU A 219 -26.41 -1.77 -24.08
N SER A 220 -25.32 -2.30 -24.66
CA SER A 220 -25.32 -3.66 -25.22
C SER A 220 -25.60 -4.72 -24.16
N GLU A 221 -24.98 -4.59 -22.98
CA GLU A 221 -25.18 -5.49 -21.84
C GLU A 221 -26.64 -5.50 -21.39
N ILE A 222 -27.26 -4.32 -21.21
CA ILE A 222 -28.67 -4.22 -20.83
C ILE A 222 -29.58 -4.85 -21.89
N PHE A 223 -29.36 -4.54 -23.18
CA PHE A 223 -30.24 -5.04 -24.24
C PHE A 223 -30.19 -6.57 -24.36
N GLN A 224 -28.98 -7.14 -24.27
CA GLN A 224 -28.77 -8.58 -24.35
C GLN A 224 -29.31 -9.32 -23.12
N GLU A 225 -29.14 -8.79 -21.91
CA GLU A 225 -29.73 -9.36 -20.69
C GLU A 225 -31.25 -9.42 -20.74
N HIS A 226 -31.89 -8.45 -21.41
CA HIS A 226 -33.34 -8.44 -21.65
C HIS A 226 -33.78 -9.26 -22.88
N GLY A 227 -32.86 -9.98 -23.54
CA GLY A 227 -33.16 -10.89 -24.64
C GLY A 227 -33.30 -10.23 -26.02
N PHE A 228 -32.83 -9.00 -26.18
CA PHE A 228 -32.91 -8.27 -27.45
C PHE A 228 -31.56 -8.20 -28.16
N SER A 229 -31.56 -8.43 -29.48
CA SER A 229 -30.35 -8.42 -30.33
C SER A 229 -30.46 -7.53 -31.57
N ASP A 230 -31.64 -6.99 -31.89
CA ASP A 230 -31.85 -6.14 -33.06
C ASP A 230 -31.50 -4.68 -32.75
N PHE A 231 -30.21 -4.43 -32.55
CA PHE A 231 -29.63 -3.10 -32.42
C PHE A 231 -28.28 -2.99 -33.15
N GLU A 232 -27.96 -1.77 -33.59
CA GLU A 232 -26.71 -1.47 -34.29
C GLU A 232 -26.10 -0.17 -33.78
N PHE A 233 -24.76 -0.12 -33.73
CA PHE A 233 -24.01 1.08 -33.37
C PHE A 233 -23.28 1.65 -34.60
N ASP A 234 -23.56 2.92 -34.94
CA ASP A 234 -22.84 3.75 -35.92
C ASP A 234 -22.16 4.93 -35.19
N VAL A 235 -21.25 4.58 -34.29
CA VAL A 235 -20.48 5.52 -33.45
C VAL A 235 -19.16 5.83 -34.15
N ARG A 236 -18.92 7.10 -34.49
CA ARG A 236 -17.75 7.56 -35.28
C ARG A 236 -16.67 8.21 -34.42
N THR A 237 -17.00 8.60 -33.19
CA THR A 237 -16.07 9.21 -32.24
C THR A 237 -15.55 8.19 -31.24
N ALA A 238 -14.35 8.43 -30.72
CA ALA A 238 -13.76 7.58 -29.68
C ALA A 238 -14.58 7.69 -28.39
N GLN A 239 -15.00 6.55 -27.85
CA GLN A 239 -15.75 6.45 -26.59
C GLN A 239 -14.76 6.20 -25.44
N LYS A 240 -14.83 7.03 -24.39
CA LYS A 240 -14.06 6.79 -23.16
C LYS A 240 -14.89 5.93 -22.20
N PRO A 241 -14.26 5.01 -21.46
CA PRO A 241 -14.93 4.31 -20.37
C PRO A 241 -15.38 5.28 -19.28
N LEU A 242 -16.60 5.09 -18.77
CA LEU A 242 -17.10 5.77 -17.58
C LEU A 242 -16.57 5.03 -16.36
N GLU A 243 -15.91 5.74 -15.44
CA GLU A 243 -15.33 5.12 -14.23
C GLU A 243 -16.43 4.52 -13.36
N TYR A 244 -17.50 5.28 -13.11
CA TYR A 244 -18.59 4.92 -12.22
C TYR A 244 -19.91 5.56 -12.69
N VAL A 245 -20.93 4.75 -12.97
CA VAL A 245 -22.28 5.23 -13.27
C VAL A 245 -23.33 4.29 -12.67
N VAL A 246 -24.33 4.87 -12.02
CA VAL A 246 -25.30 4.18 -11.20
C VAL A 246 -26.68 4.35 -11.82
N MET A 247 -27.34 3.23 -12.09
CA MET A 247 -28.79 3.15 -12.28
C MET A 247 -29.42 3.08 -10.89
N TYR A 248 -30.26 4.04 -10.51
CA TYR A 248 -30.86 4.07 -9.17
C TYR A 248 -32.36 4.31 -9.23
N GLN A 249 -33.15 3.31 -8.85
CA GLN A 249 -34.63 3.35 -8.79
C GLN A 249 -35.29 3.92 -10.06
N GLU A 250 -34.73 3.61 -11.22
CA GLU A 250 -35.24 4.05 -12.51
C GLU A 250 -35.49 2.84 -13.43
N SER A 251 -36.26 3.04 -14.49
CA SER A 251 -36.45 1.99 -15.50
C SER A 251 -35.20 1.82 -16.36
N TYR A 252 -34.99 0.63 -16.93
CA TYR A 252 -33.88 0.41 -17.86
C TYR A 252 -33.96 1.38 -19.05
N TYR A 253 -35.17 1.68 -19.52
CA TYR A 253 -35.38 2.69 -20.57
C TYR A 253 -34.88 4.07 -20.13
N ASN A 254 -35.28 4.56 -18.95
CA ASN A 254 -34.87 5.89 -18.47
C ASN A 254 -33.35 5.95 -18.31
N PHE A 255 -32.73 4.90 -17.77
CA PHE A 255 -31.28 4.81 -17.64
C PHE A 255 -30.58 4.86 -19.00
N CYS A 256 -31.01 4.03 -19.96
CA CYS A 256 -30.46 4.04 -21.32
C CYS A 256 -30.68 5.39 -22.01
N ALA A 257 -31.87 5.99 -21.89
CA ALA A 257 -32.21 7.26 -22.50
C ALA A 257 -31.34 8.40 -21.94
N ARG A 258 -31.24 8.56 -20.62
CA ARG A 258 -30.40 9.62 -20.01
C ARG A 258 -28.92 9.42 -20.29
N LEU A 259 -28.44 8.17 -20.35
CA LEU A 259 -27.06 7.85 -20.69
C LEU A 259 -26.76 8.24 -22.15
N MET A 260 -27.66 7.91 -23.07
CA MET A 260 -27.56 8.33 -24.47
C MET A 260 -27.63 9.86 -24.61
N GLU A 261 -28.50 10.54 -23.87
CA GLU A 261 -28.58 12.00 -23.85
C GLU A 261 -27.28 12.65 -23.32
N GLN A 262 -26.72 12.13 -22.22
CA GLN A 262 -25.45 12.61 -21.63
C GLN A 262 -24.27 12.42 -22.60
N GLU A 263 -24.17 11.25 -23.22
CA GLU A 263 -23.08 10.93 -24.16
C GLU A 263 -23.30 11.49 -25.57
N GLY A 264 -24.41 12.21 -25.80
CA GLY A 264 -24.73 12.84 -27.07
C GLY A 264 -25.05 11.84 -28.18
N LEU A 265 -25.54 10.65 -27.82
CA LEU A 265 -25.95 9.61 -28.73
C LEU A 265 -27.32 9.91 -29.33
N ILE A 266 -27.41 9.67 -30.63
CA ILE A 266 -28.62 9.77 -31.45
C ILE A 266 -29.16 8.37 -31.63
N TRP A 267 -30.45 8.16 -31.44
CA TRP A 267 -31.06 6.86 -31.69
C TRP A 267 -32.41 6.94 -32.39
N THR A 268 -32.71 5.94 -33.20
CA THR A 268 -33.92 5.85 -34.03
C THR A 268 -34.21 4.38 -34.38
N HIS A 269 -35.37 4.10 -34.96
CA HIS A 269 -35.76 2.76 -35.38
C HIS A 269 -35.76 2.65 -36.90
N ARG A 270 -35.09 1.62 -37.42
CA ARG A 270 -35.12 1.29 -38.85
C ARG A 270 -35.98 0.05 -39.06
N TYR A 271 -37.09 0.23 -39.75
CA TYR A 271 -38.02 -0.84 -40.07
C TYR A 271 -37.60 -1.59 -41.34
N GLN A 272 -37.69 -2.92 -41.28
CA GLN A 272 -37.49 -3.86 -42.38
C GLN A 272 -38.74 -4.74 -42.48
N LYS A 273 -38.80 -5.58 -43.52
CA LYS A 273 -39.99 -6.42 -43.80
C LYS A 273 -40.45 -7.26 -42.61
N ASP A 274 -39.51 -7.81 -41.86
CA ASP A 274 -39.80 -8.80 -40.81
C ASP A 274 -39.24 -8.42 -39.43
N LYS A 275 -38.69 -7.22 -39.28
CA LYS A 275 -38.10 -6.74 -38.02
C LYS A 275 -37.90 -5.23 -37.99
N HIS A 276 -37.70 -4.69 -36.80
CA HIS A 276 -37.17 -3.34 -36.59
C HIS A 276 -35.82 -3.40 -35.86
N VAL A 277 -34.92 -2.48 -36.23
CA VAL A 277 -33.58 -2.38 -35.62
C VAL A 277 -33.44 -1.04 -34.92
N LEU A 278 -33.04 -1.04 -33.64
CA LEU A 278 -32.65 0.17 -32.92
C LEU A 278 -31.25 0.60 -33.38
N VAL A 279 -31.15 1.73 -34.07
CA VAL A 279 -29.89 2.26 -34.59
C VAL A 279 -29.41 3.38 -33.69
N ILE A 280 -28.20 3.28 -33.16
CA ILE A 280 -27.59 4.24 -32.23
C ILE A 280 -26.31 4.78 -32.86
N GLY A 281 -26.14 6.10 -32.94
CA GLY A 281 -24.94 6.75 -33.46
C GLY A 281 -24.61 8.02 -32.70
N ASP A 282 -23.57 8.74 -33.11
CA ASP A 282 -23.10 9.97 -32.44
C ASP A 282 -22.95 11.15 -33.41
N THR A 283 -23.34 10.99 -34.67
CA THR A 283 -23.25 12.02 -35.71
C THR A 283 -24.44 11.92 -36.66
N ASN A 284 -24.70 12.97 -37.43
CA ASN A 284 -25.77 12.96 -38.43
C ASN A 284 -25.57 11.93 -39.56
N PHE A 285 -24.45 11.20 -39.60
CA PHE A 285 -24.25 10.07 -40.51
C PHE A 285 -25.17 8.87 -40.21
N VAL A 286 -25.73 8.80 -39.00
CA VAL A 286 -26.76 7.81 -38.65
C VAL A 286 -28.02 7.95 -39.52
N PHE A 287 -28.31 9.16 -40.01
CA PHE A 287 -29.40 9.44 -40.93
C PHE A 287 -28.96 9.15 -42.37
N ARG A 288 -29.40 8.01 -42.90
CA ARG A 288 -29.03 7.56 -44.25
C ARG A 288 -29.98 8.13 -45.28
N THR A 289 -29.49 8.41 -46.48
CA THR A 289 -30.37 8.76 -47.60
C THR A 289 -31.43 7.68 -47.78
N ILE A 290 -32.70 8.07 -47.93
CA ILE A 290 -33.81 7.12 -48.00
C ILE A 290 -33.86 6.47 -49.38
N ASP A 291 -33.82 5.14 -49.42
CA ASP A 291 -33.95 4.36 -50.66
C ASP A 291 -35.32 4.60 -51.33
N GLY A 292 -35.28 5.03 -52.59
CA GLY A 292 -36.46 5.42 -53.35
C GLY A 292 -37.03 6.81 -52.99
N LEU A 293 -36.35 7.59 -52.15
CA LEU A 293 -36.71 8.98 -51.81
C LEU A 293 -35.46 9.84 -51.47
N ALA A 294 -34.43 9.79 -52.31
CA ALA A 294 -33.23 10.61 -52.09
C ALA A 294 -33.51 12.12 -52.21
N THR A 295 -34.46 12.48 -53.08
CA THR A 295 -34.97 13.85 -53.24
C THR A 295 -36.47 13.87 -53.00
N VAL A 296 -36.96 14.97 -52.42
CA VAL A 296 -38.38 15.20 -52.20
C VAL A 296 -38.79 16.55 -52.82
N PRO A 297 -39.61 16.57 -53.87
CA PRO A 297 -40.04 17.81 -54.48
C PRO A 297 -41.04 18.54 -53.59
N TYR A 298 -40.83 19.84 -53.39
CA TYR A 298 -41.87 20.76 -52.96
C TYR A 298 -42.80 21.02 -54.14
N ALA A 299 -44.08 20.69 -54.00
CA ALA A 299 -45.03 20.81 -55.09
C ALA A 299 -46.39 21.31 -54.59
N ASP A 300 -46.75 22.50 -55.05
CA ASP A 300 -48.03 23.16 -54.78
C ASP A 300 -49.05 22.81 -55.87
N SER A 301 -49.29 21.50 -56.10
CA SER A 301 -50.31 21.02 -57.06
C SER A 301 -50.79 19.60 -56.77
N GLU A 302 -52.06 19.31 -57.08
CA GLU A 302 -52.63 17.95 -56.92
C GLU A 302 -51.93 16.89 -57.79
N SER A 303 -51.33 17.30 -58.92
CA SER A 303 -50.59 16.42 -59.83
C SER A 303 -49.28 15.85 -59.26
N SER A 304 -48.84 16.31 -58.08
CA SER A 304 -47.58 15.90 -57.45
C SER A 304 -47.77 15.04 -56.17
N GLN A 305 -49.02 14.63 -55.88
CA GLN A 305 -49.47 13.91 -54.69
C GLN A 305 -48.94 12.47 -54.53
N TYR A 306 -47.95 12.03 -55.33
CA TYR A 306 -47.44 10.66 -55.24
C TYR A 306 -46.30 10.50 -54.22
N ASN A 307 -45.41 11.50 -54.10
CA ASN A 307 -44.21 11.40 -53.27
C ASN A 307 -43.58 12.75 -52.86
N GLY A 308 -44.30 13.87 -53.04
CA GLY A 308 -43.82 15.22 -52.72
C GLY A 308 -44.28 15.76 -51.36
N ILE A 309 -43.86 16.99 -51.06
CA ILE A 309 -44.33 17.80 -49.91
C ILE A 309 -45.04 19.05 -50.41
N ASP A 310 -46.13 19.44 -49.76
CA ASP A 310 -46.92 20.63 -50.09
C ASP A 310 -46.70 21.77 -49.07
N GLN A 311 -46.17 21.44 -47.89
CA GLN A 311 -45.89 22.40 -46.83
C GLN A 311 -44.46 22.21 -46.28
N LEU A 312 -43.72 23.32 -46.18
CA LEU A 312 -42.46 23.39 -45.46
C LEU A 312 -42.32 24.77 -44.81
N LEU A 313 -42.41 24.82 -43.49
CA LEU A 313 -42.39 26.03 -42.68
C LEU A 313 -41.07 26.11 -41.92
N GLU A 314 -40.29 27.17 -42.13
CA GLU A 314 -39.09 27.46 -41.35
C GLU A 314 -39.46 28.10 -40.02
N GLY A 315 -38.98 27.54 -38.92
CA GLY A 315 -39.09 28.08 -37.57
C GLY A 315 -37.73 28.34 -36.96
N ARG A 316 -37.57 29.52 -36.34
CA ARG A 316 -36.39 29.86 -35.54
C ARG A 316 -36.78 30.23 -34.12
N ARG A 317 -35.95 29.84 -33.15
CA ARG A 317 -36.12 30.18 -31.74
C ARG A 317 -34.85 30.86 -31.24
N PHE A 318 -35.01 31.75 -30.27
CA PHE A 318 -33.89 32.36 -29.56
C PHE A 318 -33.26 31.31 -28.65
N GLY A 319 -31.97 31.05 -28.82
CA GLY A 319 -31.20 30.10 -28.00
C GLY A 319 -30.33 30.81 -26.96
N VAL A 320 -29.27 30.13 -26.53
CA VAL A 320 -28.28 30.63 -25.57
C VAL A 320 -26.93 30.84 -26.25
N GLY A 321 -26.18 31.88 -25.86
CA GLY A 321 -24.87 32.23 -26.44
C GLY A 321 -23.68 31.51 -25.84
N LYS A 322 -23.83 30.93 -24.64
CA LYS A 322 -22.78 30.16 -23.98
C LYS A 322 -23.36 29.14 -23.02
N ILE A 323 -22.82 27.93 -23.04
CA ILE A 323 -23.04 26.93 -21.99
C ILE A 323 -21.76 26.80 -21.19
N ALA A 324 -21.87 26.89 -19.87
CA ALA A 324 -20.77 26.75 -18.95
C ALA A 324 -21.10 25.71 -17.88
N TYR A 325 -20.19 24.76 -17.68
CA TYR A 325 -20.23 23.80 -16.59
C TYR A 325 -19.05 24.00 -15.67
N GLN A 326 -19.30 23.92 -14.36
CA GLN A 326 -18.27 23.95 -13.33
C GLN A 326 -18.40 22.70 -12.48
N ASP A 327 -17.29 22.00 -12.24
CA ASP A 327 -17.25 20.84 -11.35
C ASP A 327 -16.04 20.91 -10.41
N PHE A 328 -15.86 19.91 -9.54
CA PHE A 328 -14.76 19.81 -8.58
C PHE A 328 -14.14 18.42 -8.58
N ASN A 329 -12.87 18.33 -9.01
CA ASN A 329 -12.07 17.12 -8.87
C ASN A 329 -11.16 17.21 -7.65
N HIS A 330 -11.40 16.35 -6.65
CA HIS A 330 -10.63 16.32 -5.41
C HIS A 330 -9.16 15.87 -5.57
N GLN A 331 -8.82 15.16 -6.64
CA GLN A 331 -7.45 14.77 -6.95
C GLN A 331 -6.65 15.97 -7.47
N ASN A 332 -7.32 16.90 -8.15
CA ASN A 332 -6.73 18.12 -8.73
C ASN A 332 -7.57 19.37 -8.39
N PRO A 333 -7.69 19.75 -7.10
CA PRO A 333 -8.71 20.70 -6.61
C PRO A 333 -8.56 22.13 -7.12
N SER A 334 -7.37 22.52 -7.58
CA SER A 334 -7.07 23.84 -8.14
C SER A 334 -7.12 23.88 -9.68
N SER A 335 -7.49 22.78 -10.33
CA SER A 335 -7.45 22.69 -11.79
C SER A 335 -8.45 23.67 -12.43
N PRO A 336 -8.00 24.61 -13.29
CA PRO A 336 -8.91 25.48 -14.03
C PRO A 336 -9.72 24.72 -15.08
N LEU A 337 -9.30 23.50 -15.44
CA LEU A 337 -9.96 22.65 -16.42
C LEU A 337 -11.30 22.09 -15.95
N MET A 338 -11.68 22.32 -14.68
CA MET A 338 -13.01 21.97 -14.19
C MET A 338 -14.08 22.98 -14.62
N LEU A 339 -13.70 24.13 -15.19
CA LEU A 339 -14.60 25.01 -15.93
C LEU A 339 -14.59 24.61 -17.41
N ALA A 340 -15.71 24.09 -17.90
CA ALA A 340 -15.91 23.76 -19.29
C ALA A 340 -16.89 24.72 -19.95
N GLN A 341 -16.59 25.17 -21.17
CA GLN A 341 -17.39 26.17 -21.88
C GLN A 341 -17.57 25.81 -23.35
N ALA A 342 -18.74 26.11 -23.89
CA ALA A 342 -19.04 25.99 -25.31
C ALA A 342 -19.92 27.15 -25.78
N GLU A 343 -19.61 27.66 -26.96
CA GLU A 343 -20.34 28.70 -27.67
C GLU A 343 -20.99 28.12 -28.93
N PRO A 344 -22.10 28.70 -29.43
CA PRO A 344 -22.76 28.24 -30.64
C PRO A 344 -21.84 28.42 -31.84
N GLN A 345 -21.98 27.53 -32.83
CA GLN A 345 -21.23 27.60 -34.09
C GLN A 345 -22.08 28.10 -35.27
N MET A 346 -23.38 27.79 -35.24
CA MET A 346 -24.36 28.04 -36.30
C MET A 346 -25.27 29.24 -35.99
N LEU A 347 -25.38 29.66 -34.72
CA LEU A 347 -26.15 30.82 -34.29
C LEU A 347 -25.24 32.02 -33.96
N ARG A 348 -25.53 33.19 -34.51
CA ARG A 348 -24.84 34.45 -34.21
C ARG A 348 -25.83 35.61 -34.14
N HIS A 349 -25.84 36.33 -33.02
CA HIS A 349 -26.61 37.56 -32.84
C HIS A 349 -26.10 38.33 -31.62
N ALA A 350 -25.99 39.66 -31.68
CA ALA A 350 -25.39 40.45 -30.59
C ALA A 350 -26.07 40.25 -29.22
N ARG A 351 -27.40 40.05 -29.19
CA ARG A 351 -28.12 39.71 -27.94
C ARG A 351 -27.90 38.28 -27.46
N LEU A 352 -27.54 37.35 -28.36
CA LEU A 352 -27.24 35.96 -28.02
C LEU A 352 -25.92 35.90 -27.26
N ASP A 353 -24.90 36.61 -27.74
CA ASP A 353 -23.53 36.63 -27.18
C ASP A 353 -23.49 37.11 -25.70
N ALA A 354 -24.53 37.81 -25.25
CA ALA A 354 -24.69 38.27 -23.86
C ALA A 354 -25.43 37.26 -22.94
N THR A 355 -25.82 36.08 -23.43
CA THR A 355 -26.59 35.08 -22.67
C THR A 355 -25.76 33.86 -22.33
N GLU A 356 -25.97 33.32 -21.12
CA GLU A 356 -25.24 32.17 -20.60
C GLU A 356 -26.18 31.23 -19.83
N ARG A 357 -26.00 29.92 -20.01
CA ARG A 357 -26.54 28.87 -19.13
C ARG A 357 -25.38 28.25 -18.35
N PHE A 358 -25.36 28.50 -17.04
CA PHE A 358 -24.34 27.98 -16.13
C PHE A 358 -24.93 26.87 -15.26
N GLU A 359 -24.25 25.73 -15.16
CA GLU A 359 -24.62 24.64 -14.27
C GLU A 359 -23.40 24.16 -13.45
N HIS A 360 -23.59 24.06 -12.13
CA HIS A 360 -22.65 23.37 -11.25
C HIS A 360 -23.21 21.98 -10.94
N GLN A 361 -22.66 20.96 -11.59
CA GLN A 361 -23.11 19.57 -11.48
C GLN A 361 -21.89 18.64 -11.48
N SER A 362 -22.00 17.51 -10.80
CA SER A 362 -21.01 16.43 -10.80
C SER A 362 -21.11 15.59 -12.08
N LEU A 363 -20.71 16.18 -13.21
CA LEU A 363 -20.83 15.57 -14.53
C LEU A 363 -19.52 14.95 -15.02
N TYR A 364 -18.37 15.43 -14.55
CA TYR A 364 -17.07 15.01 -15.07
C TYR A 364 -15.93 15.26 -14.09
N ASP A 365 -14.97 14.34 -14.05
CA ASP A 365 -13.72 14.50 -13.29
C ASP A 365 -12.55 15.02 -14.15
N HIS A 366 -12.73 15.08 -15.46
CA HIS A 366 -11.71 15.50 -16.43
C HIS A 366 -12.23 16.61 -17.36
N GLY A 367 -11.43 17.65 -17.57
CA GLY A 367 -11.84 18.81 -18.36
C GLY A 367 -12.18 18.51 -19.82
N ASP A 368 -11.55 17.49 -20.43
CA ASP A 368 -11.91 17.05 -21.79
C ASP A 368 -13.35 16.55 -21.88
N ASP A 369 -13.81 15.84 -20.86
CA ASP A 369 -15.18 15.32 -20.80
C ASP A 369 -16.18 16.45 -20.52
N GLY A 370 -15.82 17.39 -19.64
CA GLY A 370 -16.59 18.62 -19.44
C GLY A 370 -16.76 19.43 -20.73
N ASN A 371 -15.68 19.65 -21.48
CA ASN A 371 -15.72 20.35 -22.76
C ASN A 371 -16.55 19.61 -23.81
N ARG A 372 -16.50 18.27 -23.80
CA ARG A 372 -17.34 17.42 -24.66
C ARG A 372 -18.82 17.58 -24.30
N TYR A 373 -19.18 17.51 -23.02
CA TYR A 373 -20.57 17.67 -22.56
C TYR A 373 -21.12 19.08 -22.80
N ALA A 374 -20.32 20.12 -22.58
CA ALA A 374 -20.71 21.50 -22.90
C ALA A 374 -21.01 21.65 -24.40
N ARG A 375 -20.18 21.06 -25.26
CA ARG A 375 -20.39 21.06 -26.72
C ARG A 375 -21.64 20.29 -27.13
N ILE A 376 -21.89 19.11 -26.55
CA ILE A 376 -23.10 18.32 -26.82
C ILE A 376 -24.36 19.11 -26.44
N ALA A 377 -24.36 19.73 -25.26
CA ALA A 377 -25.47 20.56 -24.81
C ALA A 377 -25.68 21.79 -25.72
N MET A 378 -24.59 22.37 -26.23
CA MET A 378 -24.68 23.52 -27.14
C MET A 378 -25.25 23.10 -28.49
N GLN A 379 -24.81 21.98 -29.03
CA GLN A 379 -25.38 21.39 -30.26
C GLN A 379 -26.87 21.05 -30.09
N ALA A 380 -27.29 20.57 -28.92
CA ALA A 380 -28.71 20.30 -28.64
C ALA A 380 -29.55 21.59 -28.66
N GLU A 381 -29.02 22.68 -28.10
CA GLU A 381 -29.65 24.01 -28.15
C GLU A 381 -29.75 24.53 -29.60
N GLU A 382 -28.68 24.42 -30.39
CA GLU A 382 -28.67 24.85 -31.79
C GLU A 382 -29.66 24.05 -32.65
N ALA A 383 -29.76 22.74 -32.43
CA ALA A 383 -30.71 21.87 -33.11
C ALA A 383 -32.19 22.16 -32.72
N GLN A 384 -32.44 22.81 -31.58
CA GLN A 384 -33.78 23.30 -31.22
C GLN A 384 -34.07 24.69 -31.78
N ALA A 385 -33.03 25.52 -31.92
CA ALA A 385 -33.16 26.89 -32.39
C ALA A 385 -33.50 27.02 -33.88
N HIS A 386 -33.20 26.02 -34.72
CA HIS A 386 -33.52 26.04 -36.15
C HIS A 386 -34.23 24.74 -36.57
N ARG A 387 -35.52 24.81 -36.87
CA ARG A 387 -36.32 23.65 -37.28
C ARG A 387 -37.23 23.97 -38.45
N TYR A 388 -37.58 22.95 -39.20
CA TYR A 388 -38.58 23.04 -40.25
C TYR A 388 -39.70 22.05 -39.94
N THR A 389 -40.95 22.45 -40.16
CA THR A 389 -42.12 21.58 -40.00
C THR A 389 -42.96 21.60 -41.26
N GLY A 390 -43.57 20.50 -41.61
CA GLY A 390 -44.31 20.42 -42.87
C GLY A 390 -45.21 19.21 -42.98
N GLY A 391 -45.77 19.04 -44.17
CA GLY A 391 -46.63 17.91 -44.51
C GLY A 391 -46.58 17.59 -46.00
N GLY A 392 -47.09 16.41 -46.35
CA GLY A 392 -47.11 15.94 -47.71
C GLY A 392 -47.53 14.49 -47.87
N TYR A 393 -47.07 13.89 -48.99
CA TYR A 393 -47.47 12.57 -49.46
C TYR A 393 -46.28 11.62 -49.61
N ALA A 394 -45.08 12.03 -49.19
CA ALA A 394 -43.85 11.26 -49.28
C ALA A 394 -43.84 10.06 -48.31
N TRP A 395 -44.45 8.95 -48.72
CA TRP A 395 -44.72 7.77 -47.89
C TRP A 395 -43.49 6.97 -47.46
N ARG A 396 -42.31 7.25 -48.03
CA ARG A 396 -41.02 6.63 -47.66
C ARG A 396 -40.25 7.35 -46.55
N MET A 397 -40.68 8.55 -46.13
CA MET A 397 -40.00 9.35 -45.09
C MET A 397 -39.89 8.62 -43.74
N THR A 398 -38.70 8.41 -43.20
CA THR A 398 -38.46 7.77 -41.88
C THR A 398 -37.58 8.65 -41.00
N ALA A 399 -37.76 8.57 -39.67
CA ALA A 399 -36.90 9.26 -38.71
C ALA A 399 -35.44 8.72 -38.70
N ALA A 400 -35.16 7.63 -39.42
CA ALA A 400 -33.80 7.14 -39.67
C ALA A 400 -33.15 7.73 -40.94
N GLY A 401 -33.83 8.65 -41.62
CA GLY A 401 -33.52 9.05 -42.99
C GLY A 401 -33.06 10.49 -43.17
N SER A 402 -32.36 10.74 -44.29
CA SER A 402 -32.13 12.07 -44.85
C SER A 402 -32.71 12.20 -46.26
N VAL A 403 -33.15 13.42 -46.60
CA VAL A 403 -33.75 13.76 -47.90
C VAL A 403 -33.29 15.14 -48.37
N THR A 404 -33.13 15.32 -49.67
CA THR A 404 -32.89 16.64 -50.28
C THR A 404 -34.20 17.24 -50.76
N VAL A 405 -34.60 18.37 -50.20
CA VAL A 405 -35.78 19.11 -50.69
C VAL A 405 -35.40 19.84 -51.99
N THR A 406 -36.26 19.76 -53.01
CA THR A 406 -36.09 20.45 -54.29
C THR A 406 -37.33 21.25 -54.67
N ASN A 407 -37.20 22.19 -55.61
CA ASN A 407 -38.29 23.03 -56.14
C ASN A 407 -39.02 23.91 -55.11
N HIS A 408 -38.45 24.13 -53.92
CA HIS A 408 -39.00 25.07 -52.95
C HIS A 408 -38.78 26.52 -53.41
N PRO A 409 -39.77 27.43 -53.33
CA PRO A 409 -39.66 28.80 -53.83
C PRO A 409 -38.56 29.61 -53.13
N VAL A 410 -38.32 29.36 -51.84
CA VAL A 410 -37.15 29.88 -51.11
C VAL A 410 -35.93 29.03 -51.42
N MET A 411 -34.97 29.58 -52.18
CA MET A 411 -33.77 28.86 -52.64
C MET A 411 -32.97 28.22 -51.50
N ALA A 412 -32.81 28.91 -50.36
CA ALA A 412 -32.09 28.40 -49.19
C ALA A 412 -32.71 27.13 -48.58
N ASN A 413 -33.98 26.85 -48.85
CA ASN A 413 -34.65 25.66 -48.34
C ASN A 413 -34.43 24.42 -49.24
N ASN A 414 -33.84 24.58 -50.43
CA ASN A 414 -33.48 23.48 -51.31
C ASN A 414 -32.13 22.87 -50.90
N GLN A 415 -32.12 22.11 -49.82
CA GLN A 415 -30.92 21.52 -49.21
C GLN A 415 -31.23 20.14 -48.65
N GLU A 416 -30.20 19.47 -48.13
CA GLU A 416 -30.36 18.19 -47.45
C GLU A 416 -30.79 18.38 -45.99
N TYR A 417 -31.77 17.58 -45.58
CA TYR A 417 -32.30 17.55 -44.22
C TYR A 417 -32.24 16.15 -43.63
N VAL A 418 -32.12 16.09 -42.31
CA VAL A 418 -32.43 14.89 -41.51
C VAL A 418 -33.86 15.00 -40.98
N ILE A 419 -34.55 13.87 -40.91
CA ILE A 419 -35.94 13.79 -40.43
C ILE A 419 -35.91 13.49 -38.93
N LEU A 420 -36.31 14.45 -38.09
CA LEU A 420 -36.32 14.29 -36.63
C LEU A 420 -37.62 13.66 -36.10
N HIS A 421 -38.71 13.87 -36.82
CA HIS A 421 -40.03 13.29 -36.54
C HIS A 421 -40.79 13.16 -37.85
N VAL A 422 -41.53 12.07 -37.99
CA VAL A 422 -42.53 11.90 -39.05
C VAL A 422 -43.71 11.15 -38.47
N ARG A 423 -44.91 11.69 -38.71
CA ARG A 423 -46.19 11.09 -38.39
C ARG A 423 -46.89 10.71 -39.67
N HIS A 424 -47.11 9.41 -39.85
CA HIS A 424 -47.84 8.83 -40.98
C HIS A 424 -49.30 8.64 -40.61
N GLU A 425 -50.21 9.03 -41.49
CA GLU A 425 -51.65 8.85 -41.33
C GLU A 425 -52.15 8.13 -42.57
N ALA A 426 -52.62 6.89 -42.41
CA ALA A 426 -53.12 6.06 -43.49
C ALA A 426 -54.54 5.55 -43.19
N VAL A 427 -55.40 5.50 -44.21
CA VAL A 427 -56.81 5.10 -44.06
C VAL A 427 -57.18 4.12 -45.17
N ASN A 428 -57.86 3.03 -44.79
CA ASN A 428 -58.57 2.17 -45.72
C ASN A 428 -60.07 2.42 -45.60
N ASP A 429 -60.71 2.78 -46.72
CA ASP A 429 -62.16 2.83 -46.79
C ASP A 429 -62.71 1.43 -47.12
N TYR A 430 -63.49 0.86 -46.18
CA TYR A 430 -64.20 -0.41 -46.33
C TYR A 430 -65.66 -0.22 -46.76
N THR A 431 -66.13 1.03 -46.86
CA THR A 431 -67.48 1.41 -47.30
C THR A 431 -67.51 1.81 -48.77
N GLU A 432 -66.43 2.43 -49.29
CA GLU A 432 -66.21 2.72 -50.71
C GLU A 432 -64.88 2.11 -51.19
N HIS A 433 -64.80 1.69 -52.46
CA HIS A 433 -63.62 0.98 -53.01
C HIS A 433 -62.38 1.86 -53.21
N ALA A 434 -62.43 3.18 -52.94
CA ALA A 434 -61.29 4.08 -53.10
C ALA A 434 -61.39 5.32 -52.20
N ALA A 435 -60.70 5.30 -51.05
CA ALA A 435 -60.44 6.54 -50.32
C ALA A 435 -59.74 7.55 -51.23
N LYS A 436 -60.30 8.77 -51.36
CA LYS A 436 -59.80 9.82 -52.27
C LYS A 436 -58.32 10.19 -51.97
N MET A 437 -57.87 10.05 -50.72
CA MET A 437 -56.47 10.15 -50.29
C MET A 437 -56.17 9.16 -49.13
N PRO A 438 -55.55 7.99 -49.37
CA PRO A 438 -55.34 6.96 -48.35
C PRO A 438 -54.15 7.26 -47.43
N TYR A 439 -53.37 8.30 -47.70
CA TYR A 439 -52.14 8.59 -46.96
C TYR A 439 -51.79 10.08 -46.94
N ARG A 440 -51.30 10.52 -45.78
CA ARG A 440 -50.63 11.82 -45.57
C ARG A 440 -49.54 11.67 -44.50
N ASN A 441 -48.55 12.55 -44.50
CA ASN A 441 -47.68 12.73 -43.35
C ASN A 441 -47.55 14.18 -42.89
N SER A 442 -47.10 14.32 -41.66
CA SER A 442 -46.49 15.54 -41.12
C SER A 442 -45.10 15.21 -40.59
N PHE A 443 -44.18 16.17 -40.62
CA PHE A 443 -42.79 15.91 -40.27
C PHE A 443 -42.10 17.14 -39.68
N ALA A 444 -41.00 16.88 -38.96
CA ALA A 444 -40.05 17.90 -38.52
C ALA A 444 -38.64 17.59 -39.06
N LEU A 445 -38.03 18.56 -39.72
CA LEU A 445 -36.73 18.46 -40.36
C LEU A 445 -35.69 19.37 -39.70
N LEU A 446 -34.43 18.98 -39.81
CA LEU A 446 -33.26 19.78 -39.45
C LEU A 446 -32.27 19.77 -40.64
N PRO A 447 -31.72 20.92 -41.08
CA PRO A 447 -30.66 20.91 -42.09
C PRO A 447 -29.51 20.00 -41.68
N LYS A 448 -29.10 19.07 -42.54
CA LYS A 448 -28.15 18.01 -42.17
C LYS A 448 -26.79 18.53 -41.68
N ARG A 449 -26.40 19.74 -42.10
CA ARG A 449 -25.19 20.43 -41.66
C ARG A 449 -25.20 20.85 -40.19
N ILE A 450 -26.36 20.98 -39.55
CA ILE A 450 -26.48 21.32 -38.13
C ILE A 450 -26.40 20.00 -37.34
N PRO A 451 -25.38 19.79 -36.49
CA PRO A 451 -25.26 18.57 -35.71
C PRO A 451 -26.47 18.39 -34.79
N TYR A 452 -27.17 17.26 -34.89
CA TYR A 452 -28.25 16.95 -33.97
C TYR A 452 -27.69 16.34 -32.68
N ARG A 453 -28.20 16.83 -31.55
CA ARG A 453 -28.09 16.19 -30.23
C ARG A 453 -29.44 16.27 -29.55
N ALA A 454 -29.79 15.23 -28.81
CA ALA A 454 -30.97 15.28 -27.96
C ALA A 454 -30.73 16.20 -26.75
N PRO A 455 -31.73 16.98 -26.32
CA PRO A 455 -31.66 17.63 -25.02
C PRO A 455 -31.64 16.60 -23.89
N ARG A 456 -31.02 16.96 -22.77
CA ARG A 456 -31.06 16.18 -21.51
C ARG A 456 -32.42 16.36 -20.84
N THR A 457 -33.42 15.60 -21.28
CA THR A 457 -34.81 15.66 -20.78
C THR A 457 -35.17 14.51 -19.86
N THR A 458 -34.48 13.38 -19.97
CA THR A 458 -34.73 12.23 -19.10
C THR A 458 -34.15 12.52 -17.71
N PRO A 459 -34.98 12.56 -16.64
CA PRO A 459 -34.50 12.93 -15.31
C PRO A 459 -33.41 11.98 -14.81
N LYS A 460 -32.29 12.53 -14.33
CA LYS A 460 -31.30 11.76 -13.55
C LYS A 460 -31.87 11.49 -12.15
N PRO A 461 -31.80 10.25 -11.63
CA PRO A 461 -32.26 9.96 -10.27
C PRO A 461 -31.46 10.75 -9.22
N VAL A 462 -32.12 11.07 -8.10
CA VAL A 462 -31.54 11.83 -6.99
C VAL A 462 -31.76 11.07 -5.68
N ILE A 463 -30.70 10.89 -4.90
CA ILE A 463 -30.75 10.38 -3.53
C ILE A 463 -30.85 11.56 -2.58
N HIS A 464 -32.03 11.79 -2.02
CA HIS A 464 -32.33 12.97 -1.19
C HIS A 464 -31.67 12.98 0.20
N GLY A 465 -31.06 11.88 0.65
CA GLY A 465 -30.52 11.75 2.00
C GLY A 465 -29.27 10.89 2.06
N THR A 466 -28.96 10.37 3.25
CA THR A 466 -27.86 9.44 3.43
C THR A 466 -28.32 7.99 3.36
N GLN A 467 -27.41 7.08 3.02
CA GLN A 467 -27.65 5.64 3.04
C GLN A 467 -26.55 4.92 3.79
N SER A 468 -26.89 3.78 4.41
CA SER A 468 -25.90 2.85 4.95
C SER A 468 -25.26 2.04 3.82
N ALA A 469 -23.96 1.80 3.95
CA ALA A 469 -23.21 0.89 3.11
C ALA A 469 -22.18 0.13 3.96
N ILE A 470 -21.74 -1.01 3.47
CA ILE A 470 -20.75 -1.85 4.15
C ILE A 470 -19.40 -1.66 3.47
N VAL A 471 -18.34 -1.46 4.25
CA VAL A 471 -16.98 -1.38 3.72
C VAL A 471 -16.53 -2.77 3.27
N VAL A 472 -16.01 -2.88 2.05
CA VAL A 472 -15.62 -4.16 1.43
C VAL A 472 -14.19 -4.10 0.89
N GLY A 473 -13.60 -5.27 0.67
CA GLY A 473 -12.24 -5.40 0.17
C GLY A 473 -11.86 -6.85 -0.09
N PRO A 474 -10.62 -7.09 -0.55
CA PRO A 474 -10.16 -8.43 -0.90
C PRO A 474 -10.28 -9.42 0.25
N LYS A 475 -10.58 -10.68 -0.09
CA LYS A 475 -10.70 -11.77 0.89
C LYS A 475 -9.42 -11.90 1.73
N GLY A 476 -9.58 -11.99 3.05
CA GLY A 476 -8.47 -12.15 4.01
C GLY A 476 -7.86 -10.83 4.49
N GLU A 477 -8.24 -9.70 3.90
CA GLU A 477 -7.88 -8.38 4.41
C GLU A 477 -8.87 -7.87 5.46
N GLN A 478 -8.39 -7.00 6.35
CA GLN A 478 -9.24 -6.26 7.30
C GLN A 478 -9.38 -4.78 6.93
N ILE A 479 -8.48 -4.26 6.10
CA ILE A 479 -8.42 -2.84 5.71
C ILE A 479 -8.13 -2.80 4.21
N HIS A 480 -8.94 -2.09 3.44
CA HIS A 480 -8.73 -1.86 2.02
C HIS A 480 -8.92 -0.38 1.70
N THR A 481 -7.80 0.33 1.49
CA THR A 481 -7.77 1.77 1.33
C THR A 481 -6.64 2.22 0.41
N ASN A 482 -6.85 3.33 -0.30
CA ASN A 482 -5.79 4.06 -1.02
C ASN A 482 -5.23 5.25 -0.20
N GLY A 483 -5.47 5.26 1.12
CA GLY A 483 -4.99 6.27 2.06
C GLY A 483 -6.10 7.12 2.68
N SER A 484 -7.14 7.46 1.91
CA SER A 484 -8.27 8.27 2.41
C SER A 484 -9.64 7.87 1.83
N CYS A 485 -9.65 6.91 0.90
CA CYS A 485 -10.86 6.31 0.37
C CYS A 485 -10.95 4.83 0.75
N VAL A 486 -12.17 4.29 0.73
CA VAL A 486 -12.46 2.86 0.86
C VAL A 486 -13.41 2.43 -0.25
N LYS A 487 -13.59 1.12 -0.41
CA LYS A 487 -14.58 0.52 -1.31
C LYS A 487 -15.80 0.10 -0.49
N LEU A 488 -16.99 0.28 -1.05
CA LEU A 488 -18.25 0.01 -0.38
C LEU A 488 -19.10 -0.98 -1.17
N HIS A 489 -19.95 -1.67 -0.45
CA HIS A 489 -21.11 -2.36 -0.98
C HIS A 489 -22.36 -1.65 -0.49
N PHE A 490 -23.15 -1.13 -1.43
CA PHE A 490 -24.45 -0.54 -1.12
C PHE A 490 -25.48 -1.65 -0.95
N LEU A 491 -26.36 -1.52 0.05
CA LEU A 491 -27.31 -2.59 0.41
C LEU A 491 -28.34 -2.89 -0.70
N TRP A 492 -28.53 -1.99 -1.66
CA TRP A 492 -29.39 -2.18 -2.83
C TRP A 492 -28.65 -2.79 -4.03
N ASP A 493 -27.32 -2.93 -4.00
CA ASP A 493 -26.56 -3.55 -5.08
C ASP A 493 -26.66 -5.08 -4.99
N ARG A 494 -27.56 -5.64 -5.80
CA ARG A 494 -27.82 -7.08 -5.85
C ARG A 494 -26.74 -7.89 -6.58
N ARG A 495 -25.81 -7.22 -7.27
CA ARG A 495 -24.77 -7.86 -8.12
C ARG A 495 -23.37 -7.73 -7.54
N GLY A 496 -23.21 -7.03 -6.41
CA GLY A 496 -21.95 -6.89 -5.69
C GLY A 496 -21.39 -8.23 -5.23
N LYS A 497 -20.07 -8.37 -5.27
CA LYS A 497 -19.30 -9.56 -4.89
C LYS A 497 -18.74 -9.47 -3.47
N LEU A 498 -18.81 -8.30 -2.83
CA LEU A 498 -18.24 -8.01 -1.52
C LEU A 498 -16.70 -8.15 -1.45
N ASP A 499 -16.01 -8.16 -2.60
CA ASP A 499 -14.57 -8.40 -2.70
C ASP A 499 -13.74 -7.12 -2.91
N GLY A 500 -14.39 -5.95 -2.85
CA GLY A 500 -13.77 -4.64 -3.12
C GLY A 500 -13.93 -4.15 -4.56
N SER A 501 -14.52 -4.94 -5.46
CA SER A 501 -14.80 -4.51 -6.85
C SER A 501 -16.14 -3.81 -7.02
N ASP A 502 -17.01 -3.81 -6.01
CA ASP A 502 -18.41 -3.36 -6.08
C ASP A 502 -18.60 -1.86 -6.32
N SER A 503 -17.65 -1.02 -5.89
CA SER A 503 -17.74 0.44 -6.03
C SER A 503 -16.47 1.08 -6.57
N MET A 504 -16.53 2.38 -6.92
CA MET A 504 -15.35 3.23 -7.05
C MET A 504 -14.69 3.49 -5.69
N TRP A 505 -13.53 4.16 -5.68
CA TRP A 505 -12.92 4.64 -4.43
C TRP A 505 -13.73 5.79 -3.84
N ILE A 506 -14.32 5.59 -2.66
CA ILE A 506 -15.21 6.57 -2.02
C ILE A 506 -14.48 7.27 -0.89
N ARG A 507 -14.42 8.61 -0.95
CA ARG A 507 -13.75 9.43 0.07
C ARG A 507 -14.41 9.29 1.44
N VAL A 508 -13.58 9.30 2.47
CA VAL A 508 -13.99 9.22 3.87
C VAL A 508 -13.84 10.56 4.56
N SER A 509 -14.94 11.13 5.05
CA SER A 509 -14.91 12.28 5.97
C SER A 509 -14.09 11.91 7.21
N GLN A 510 -13.15 12.78 7.55
CA GLN A 510 -12.27 12.63 8.72
C GLN A 510 -12.69 13.59 9.82
N PRO A 511 -12.42 13.28 11.11
CA PRO A 511 -12.75 14.19 12.21
C PRO A 511 -12.09 15.57 12.07
N TRP A 512 -10.88 15.62 11.49
CA TRP A 512 -10.15 16.85 11.21
C TRP A 512 -9.14 16.61 10.09
N ALA A 513 -9.16 17.41 9.02
CA ALA A 513 -8.27 17.20 7.87
C ALA A 513 -7.63 18.53 7.41
N GLY A 514 -6.30 18.58 7.39
CA GLY A 514 -5.48 19.68 6.89
C GLY A 514 -4.33 19.19 6.00
N ALA A 515 -3.54 20.12 5.47
CA ALA A 515 -2.43 19.83 4.57
C ALA A 515 -1.26 19.16 5.31
N GLY A 516 -1.27 17.83 5.39
CA GLY A 516 -0.24 17.03 6.08
C GLY A 516 -0.44 16.90 7.59
N TRP A 517 -1.61 17.27 8.11
CA TRP A 517 -1.94 17.20 9.54
C TRP A 517 -3.45 16.97 9.74
N GLY A 518 -3.85 16.46 10.90
CA GLY A 518 -5.25 16.17 11.23
C GLY A 518 -5.43 14.85 11.98
N ALA A 519 -6.66 14.36 12.02
CA ALA A 519 -7.03 13.06 12.58
C ALA A 519 -7.50 12.12 11.46
N ALA A 520 -7.06 10.87 11.47
CA ALA A 520 -7.46 9.89 10.48
C ALA A 520 -7.91 8.59 11.15
N ALA A 521 -9.10 8.11 10.77
CA ALA A 521 -9.61 6.82 11.18
C ALA A 521 -10.25 6.16 9.96
N ILE A 522 -9.58 5.20 9.33
CA ILE A 522 -10.09 4.57 8.11
C ILE A 522 -11.08 3.44 8.47
N PRO A 523 -12.31 3.46 7.91
CA PRO A 523 -13.25 2.36 8.07
C PRO A 523 -12.64 1.03 7.63
N ARG A 524 -12.85 -0.01 8.43
CA ARG A 524 -12.38 -1.38 8.16
C ARG A 524 -13.44 -2.17 7.41
N ILE A 525 -13.01 -3.21 6.71
CA ILE A 525 -13.91 -4.15 6.02
C ILE A 525 -14.94 -4.69 7.03
N ASN A 526 -16.20 -4.83 6.59
CA ASN A 526 -17.40 -5.17 7.35
C ASN A 526 -17.95 -4.08 8.27
N GLN A 527 -17.32 -2.91 8.39
CA GLN A 527 -17.92 -1.81 9.14
C GLN A 527 -19.02 -1.11 8.33
N GLU A 528 -20.08 -0.70 9.02
CA GLU A 528 -21.14 0.11 8.45
C GLU A 528 -20.75 1.59 8.44
N VAL A 529 -20.95 2.22 7.28
CA VAL A 529 -20.71 3.64 7.06
C VAL A 529 -21.97 4.33 6.56
N VAL A 530 -22.07 5.62 6.87
CA VAL A 530 -23.13 6.50 6.37
C VAL A 530 -22.60 7.27 5.17
N VAL A 531 -23.27 7.12 4.03
CA VAL A 531 -22.88 7.68 2.74
C VAL A 531 -23.85 8.79 2.35
N ALA A 532 -23.34 9.98 2.08
CA ALA A 532 -24.04 11.05 1.40
C ALA A 532 -23.68 11.05 -0.10
N PHE A 533 -24.47 11.75 -0.89
CA PHE A 533 -24.30 11.87 -2.34
C PHE A 533 -24.25 13.35 -2.69
N ASN A 534 -23.18 13.82 -3.31
CA ASN A 534 -23.02 15.26 -3.60
C ASN A 534 -24.11 15.71 -4.58
N GLN A 535 -24.87 16.75 -4.22
CA GLN A 535 -26.10 17.16 -4.94
C GLN A 535 -27.17 16.06 -5.07
N GLY A 536 -27.09 15.01 -4.25
CA GLY A 536 -27.90 13.81 -4.34
C GLY A 536 -27.57 12.92 -5.54
N ASP A 537 -26.45 13.16 -6.24
CA ASP A 537 -26.06 12.39 -7.42
C ASP A 537 -25.59 10.97 -7.04
N PRO A 538 -26.28 9.89 -7.46
CA PRO A 538 -25.89 8.51 -7.17
C PRO A 538 -24.47 8.16 -7.64
N ASP A 539 -23.94 8.87 -8.64
CA ASP A 539 -22.60 8.66 -9.19
C ASP A 539 -21.50 9.30 -8.33
N ASN A 540 -21.84 10.18 -7.37
CA ASN A 540 -20.87 10.92 -6.55
C ASN A 540 -21.06 10.70 -5.04
N PRO A 541 -20.80 9.48 -4.54
CA PRO A 541 -20.89 9.16 -3.11
C PRO A 541 -19.72 9.71 -2.28
N ILE A 542 -19.99 10.02 -1.02
CA ILE A 542 -18.99 10.39 -0.01
C ILE A 542 -19.40 9.86 1.37
N ILE A 543 -18.48 9.24 2.10
CA ILE A 543 -18.75 8.75 3.45
C ILE A 543 -18.70 9.93 4.42
N VAL A 544 -19.79 10.17 5.14
CA VAL A 544 -19.94 11.28 6.09
C VAL A 544 -19.99 10.83 7.54
N GLY A 545 -20.14 9.53 7.80
CA GLY A 545 -20.24 9.02 9.17
C GLY A 545 -20.05 7.52 9.28
N ARG A 546 -20.12 7.04 10.51
CA ARG A 546 -20.02 5.62 10.92
C ARG A 546 -21.05 5.36 11.98
N VAL A 547 -21.59 4.15 11.99
CA VAL A 547 -22.57 3.74 13.00
C VAL A 547 -22.19 2.35 13.52
N PHE A 548 -22.48 2.11 14.79
CA PHE A 548 -22.49 0.78 15.37
C PHE A 548 -23.80 0.09 15.00
N ASN A 549 -23.79 -1.24 14.92
CA ASN A 549 -24.96 -2.05 14.65
C ASN A 549 -24.95 -3.34 15.50
N GLY A 550 -25.92 -4.23 15.27
CA GLY A 550 -26.06 -5.46 16.06
C GLY A 550 -24.88 -6.43 15.99
N GLU A 551 -24.07 -6.36 14.92
CA GLU A 551 -22.87 -7.18 14.74
C GLU A 551 -21.60 -6.44 15.19
N GLN A 552 -21.55 -5.13 14.94
CA GLN A 552 -20.46 -4.22 15.29
C GLN A 552 -20.92 -3.33 16.45
N GLY A 553 -20.96 -3.89 17.65
CA GLY A 553 -21.48 -3.22 18.84
C GLY A 553 -20.60 -2.06 19.34
N ASN A 554 -21.23 -1.12 20.05
CA ASN A 554 -20.52 -0.05 20.75
C ASN A 554 -19.67 -0.65 21.88
N PRO A 555 -18.33 -0.42 21.93
CA PRO A 555 -17.46 -0.96 22.97
C PRO A 555 -17.75 -0.43 24.39
N TYR A 556 -18.57 0.62 24.51
CA TYR A 556 -18.93 1.26 25.77
C TYR A 556 -20.43 1.16 26.09
N HIS A 557 -21.13 0.18 25.52
CA HIS A 557 -22.58 0.02 25.73
C HIS A 557 -22.96 -0.37 27.17
N GLY A 558 -21.99 -0.70 28.03
CA GLY A 558 -22.18 -0.85 29.48
C GLY A 558 -22.34 0.49 30.19
N ASP A 559 -23.31 0.57 31.11
CA ASP A 559 -23.63 1.70 32.00
C ASP A 559 -24.22 2.94 31.31
N ALA A 560 -25.45 2.82 30.80
CA ALA A 560 -26.37 3.95 30.51
C ALA A 560 -25.81 5.14 29.69
N GLY A 561 -24.72 4.96 28.94
CA GLY A 561 -24.05 6.02 28.18
C GLY A 561 -23.11 6.92 28.99
N GLN A 562 -22.67 6.50 30.18
CA GLN A 562 -21.77 7.27 31.06
C GLN A 562 -20.28 7.07 30.76
N THR A 563 -19.95 6.15 29.84
CA THR A 563 -18.57 5.85 29.43
C THR A 563 -18.39 6.17 27.96
N MET A 564 -17.29 6.85 27.63
CA MET A 564 -16.99 7.29 26.27
C MET A 564 -15.49 7.23 26.00
N GLY A 565 -15.09 7.20 24.72
CA GLY A 565 -13.68 7.11 24.38
C GLY A 565 -13.40 6.74 22.94
N ILE A 566 -12.13 6.45 22.68
CA ILE A 566 -11.63 5.93 21.41
C ILE A 566 -10.88 4.64 21.71
N LYS A 567 -11.38 3.53 21.17
CA LYS A 567 -10.75 2.21 21.25
C LYS A 567 -10.40 1.72 19.86
N SER A 568 -9.14 1.37 19.66
CA SER A 568 -8.66 0.74 18.42
C SER A 568 -8.68 -0.78 18.53
N GLN A 569 -8.35 -1.47 17.45
CA GLN A 569 -8.10 -2.91 17.44
C GLN A 569 -6.80 -3.18 16.69
N THR A 570 -5.90 -3.99 17.25
CA THR A 570 -4.67 -4.42 16.57
C THR A 570 -5.02 -5.04 15.21
N HIS A 571 -4.40 -4.53 14.14
CA HIS A 571 -4.63 -5.07 12.80
C HIS A 571 -4.08 -6.50 12.69
N LYS A 572 -4.91 -7.44 12.23
CA LYS A 572 -4.57 -8.88 12.11
C LYS A 572 -4.01 -9.47 13.42
N GLY A 573 -4.47 -8.98 14.57
CA GLY A 573 -4.01 -9.43 15.89
C GLY A 573 -5.01 -9.15 17.00
N GLN A 574 -4.62 -9.49 18.22
CA GLN A 574 -5.43 -9.23 19.42
C GLN A 574 -4.97 -7.94 20.13
N GLY A 575 -5.87 -7.36 20.93
CA GLY A 575 -5.59 -6.17 21.74
C GLY A 575 -5.99 -4.84 21.11
N SER A 576 -5.75 -3.76 21.86
CA SER A 576 -6.26 -2.42 21.55
C SER A 576 -5.42 -1.32 22.21
N ASN A 577 -5.23 -0.20 21.54
CA ASN A 577 -4.96 1.07 22.21
C ASN A 577 -6.29 1.74 22.56
N GLU A 578 -6.37 2.37 23.72
CA GLU A 578 -7.62 2.92 24.25
C GLU A 578 -7.37 4.22 25.05
N LEU A 579 -8.21 5.23 24.79
CA LEU A 579 -8.42 6.38 25.65
C LEU A 579 -9.90 6.38 26.05
N ARG A 580 -10.18 6.24 27.34
CA ARG A 580 -11.54 6.11 27.88
C ARG A 580 -11.75 7.10 29.02
N PHE A 581 -12.95 7.66 29.05
CA PHE A 581 -13.47 8.55 30.10
C PHE A 581 -14.72 7.89 30.69
N SER A 582 -14.77 7.76 32.01
CA SER A 582 -15.96 7.35 32.74
C SER A 582 -16.45 8.52 33.58
N ASP A 583 -17.70 8.91 33.39
CA ASP A 583 -18.36 10.00 34.12
C ASP A 583 -19.32 9.48 35.21
N VAL A 584 -19.12 8.23 35.65
CA VAL A 584 -19.89 7.64 36.76
C VAL A 584 -19.60 8.45 38.04
N ASN A 585 -20.65 9.00 38.65
CA ASN A 585 -20.50 9.85 39.82
C ASN A 585 -19.85 9.12 41.01
N GLY A 586 -18.72 9.63 41.50
CA GLY A 586 -17.95 9.03 42.59
C GLY A 586 -16.98 7.93 42.16
N ALA A 587 -16.95 7.61 40.86
CA ALA A 587 -16.06 6.63 40.25
C ALA A 587 -15.52 7.13 38.89
N GLN A 588 -15.34 8.45 38.76
CA GLN A 588 -14.83 9.04 37.53
C GLN A 588 -13.41 8.54 37.24
N GLU A 589 -13.13 8.24 35.96
CA GLU A 589 -11.86 7.67 35.53
C GLU A 589 -11.43 8.22 34.17
N VAL A 590 -10.14 8.54 34.04
CA VAL A 590 -9.47 8.65 32.75
C VAL A 590 -8.52 7.45 32.62
N PHE A 591 -8.76 6.61 31.61
CA PHE A 591 -7.97 5.42 31.33
C PHE A 591 -7.23 5.56 30.01
N LEU A 592 -5.91 5.39 30.05
CA LEU A 592 -5.03 5.37 28.89
C LEU A 592 -4.31 4.03 28.82
N HIS A 593 -4.52 3.30 27.71
CA HIS A 593 -3.89 2.01 27.47
C HIS A 593 -3.14 2.01 26.14
N ALA A 594 -1.85 1.70 26.21
CA ALA A 594 -1.02 1.40 25.05
C ALA A 594 -0.81 -0.11 24.95
N GLN A 595 -1.16 -0.72 23.81
CA GLN A 595 -1.02 -2.16 23.59
C GLN A 595 0.45 -2.62 23.57
N LYS A 596 1.37 -1.71 23.26
CA LYS A 596 2.81 -1.99 23.19
C LYS A 596 3.63 -0.79 23.67
N ASP A 597 4.16 0.01 22.75
CA ASP A 597 5.06 1.11 23.07
C ASP A 597 4.24 2.40 23.29
N MET A 598 4.48 3.09 24.41
CA MET A 598 4.00 4.46 24.64
C MET A 598 5.20 5.41 24.56
N LYS A 599 5.12 6.43 23.69
CA LYS A 599 6.14 7.46 23.53
C LYS A 599 5.53 8.83 23.73
N THR A 600 6.09 9.60 24.66
CA THR A 600 5.65 10.96 24.96
C THR A 600 6.81 11.92 24.75
N VAL A 601 6.60 13.02 24.01
CA VAL A 601 7.61 14.05 23.77
C VAL A 601 7.00 15.40 24.10
N ILE A 602 7.55 16.07 25.12
CA ILE A 602 7.16 17.41 25.53
C ILE A 602 8.29 18.36 25.15
N LYS A 603 7.96 19.45 24.45
CA LYS A 603 8.96 20.39 23.91
C LYS A 603 9.34 21.52 24.87
N ASP A 604 8.53 21.75 25.89
CA ASP A 604 8.74 22.86 26.83
C ASP A 604 8.61 22.37 28.28
N ALA A 605 7.41 22.38 28.86
CA ALA A 605 7.19 21.99 30.25
C ALA A 605 6.12 20.89 30.41
N GLU A 606 6.35 19.98 31.35
CA GLU A 606 5.38 18.99 31.83
C GLU A 606 5.12 19.23 33.33
N THR A 607 3.86 19.20 33.75
CA THR A 607 3.45 19.31 35.16
C THR A 607 2.46 18.21 35.49
N HIS A 608 2.62 17.59 36.65
CA HIS A 608 1.74 16.52 37.13
C HIS A 608 1.42 16.71 38.61
N THR A 609 0.12 16.75 38.94
CA THR A 609 -0.39 16.97 40.30
C THR A 609 -1.42 15.91 40.64
N VAL A 610 -1.26 15.25 41.79
CA VAL A 610 -2.27 14.39 42.40
C VAL A 610 -2.69 15.06 43.70
N GLU A 611 -3.91 15.61 43.75
CA GLU A 611 -4.38 16.40 44.90
C GLU A 611 -4.78 15.53 46.09
N ALA A 612 -5.39 14.38 45.82
CA ALA A 612 -5.86 13.44 46.84
C ALA A 612 -5.58 11.99 46.39
N GLY A 613 -5.19 11.14 47.36
CA GLY A 613 -4.90 9.73 47.13
C GLY A 613 -3.41 9.41 46.95
N ALA A 614 -3.13 8.21 46.45
CA ALA A 614 -1.78 7.70 46.26
C ALA A 614 -1.39 7.69 44.77
N ARG A 615 -0.12 7.98 44.48
CA ARG A 615 0.49 7.77 43.16
C ARG A 615 1.33 6.52 43.18
N THR A 616 0.95 5.51 42.41
CA THR A 616 1.71 4.26 42.25
C THR A 616 2.34 4.20 40.87
N VAL A 617 3.64 3.93 40.81
CA VAL A 617 4.39 3.67 39.57
C VAL A 617 4.98 2.28 39.67
N SER A 618 4.76 1.43 38.68
CA SER A 618 5.23 0.04 38.70
C SER A 618 5.83 -0.36 37.37
N LEU A 619 7.12 -0.71 37.39
CA LEU A 619 7.82 -1.37 36.29
C LEU A 619 8.01 -2.85 36.65
N LEU A 620 7.12 -3.70 36.13
CA LEU A 620 7.12 -5.13 36.49
C LEU A 620 8.30 -5.90 35.87
N LYS A 621 8.80 -5.44 34.73
CA LYS A 621 9.92 -6.05 34.01
C LYS A 621 10.64 -5.01 33.17
N GLY A 622 11.97 -5.07 33.14
CA GLY A 622 12.82 -4.18 32.37
C GLY A 622 13.59 -3.20 33.26
N SER A 623 14.00 -2.08 32.69
CA SER A 623 14.80 -1.05 33.36
C SER A 623 14.13 0.32 33.25
N GLU A 624 14.28 1.15 34.28
CA GLU A 624 13.93 2.57 34.26
C GLU A 624 15.22 3.40 34.22
N THR A 625 15.26 4.40 33.34
CA THR A 625 16.37 5.34 33.23
C THR A 625 15.83 6.76 33.33
N LYS A 626 16.38 7.55 34.26
CA LYS A 626 16.09 8.97 34.40
C LYS A 626 17.36 9.78 34.13
N GLN A 627 17.29 10.68 33.16
CA GLN A 627 18.41 11.54 32.78
C GLN A 627 18.01 13.00 32.77
N ILE A 628 18.80 13.83 33.45
CA ILE A 628 18.72 15.29 33.41
C ILE A 628 20.08 15.75 32.89
N ALA A 629 20.15 16.06 31.60
CA ALA A 629 21.41 16.48 30.97
C ALA A 629 21.84 17.88 31.45
N GLU A 630 20.86 18.76 31.65
CA GLU A 630 21.04 20.11 32.18
C GLU A 630 19.92 20.42 33.18
N GLY A 631 20.27 21.07 34.30
CA GLY A 631 19.35 21.37 35.40
C GLY A 631 19.62 20.54 36.66
N GLY A 632 18.67 20.57 37.61
CA GLY A 632 18.78 19.87 38.89
C GLY A 632 17.55 19.01 39.18
N MET A 633 17.71 18.05 40.10
CA MET A 633 16.62 17.25 40.65
C MET A 633 16.44 17.60 42.12
N LYS A 634 15.22 17.97 42.51
CA LYS A 634 14.84 18.19 43.90
C LYS A 634 13.67 17.30 44.26
N GLU A 635 13.76 16.62 45.39
CA GLU A 635 12.66 15.84 45.96
C GLU A 635 12.44 16.31 47.40
N THR A 636 11.18 16.41 47.81
CA THR A 636 10.80 16.81 49.17
C THR A 636 9.74 15.84 49.65
N ILE A 637 10.06 15.09 50.70
CA ILE A 637 9.24 14.00 51.22
C ILE A 637 9.03 14.29 52.70
N ALA A 638 7.77 14.44 53.11
CA ALA A 638 7.43 14.90 54.45
C ALA A 638 7.63 13.83 55.53
N LEU A 639 7.50 12.56 55.16
CA LEU A 639 7.62 11.41 56.05
C LEU A 639 8.82 10.56 55.59
N THR A 640 8.57 9.32 55.17
CA THR A 640 9.63 8.35 54.90
C THR A 640 10.06 8.35 53.43
N ARG A 641 11.37 8.24 53.20
CA ARG A 641 11.97 7.92 51.91
C ARG A 641 12.77 6.62 52.04
N ASP A 642 12.23 5.53 51.49
CA ASP A 642 12.92 4.24 51.45
C ASP A 642 13.55 3.96 50.08
N THR A 643 14.67 3.24 50.08
CA THR A 643 15.30 2.71 48.86
C THR A 643 15.80 1.31 49.14
N THR A 644 15.38 0.35 48.32
CA THR A 644 15.78 -1.06 48.45
C THR A 644 16.23 -1.58 47.10
N ALA A 645 17.46 -2.09 47.02
CA ALA A 645 18.03 -2.72 45.84
C ALA A 645 19.14 -3.69 46.27
N ASN A 646 19.47 -4.67 45.41
CA ASN A 646 20.62 -5.54 45.65
C ASN A 646 21.94 -4.75 45.68
N VAL A 647 22.04 -3.69 44.87
CA VAL A 647 23.19 -2.79 44.81
C VAL A 647 22.68 -1.36 44.68
N ILE A 648 23.16 -0.46 45.55
CA ILE A 648 22.90 0.98 45.47
C ILE A 648 24.24 1.67 45.22
N ASN A 649 24.41 2.25 44.04
CA ASN A 649 25.61 3.00 43.67
C ASN A 649 25.32 4.50 43.69
N THR A 650 26.01 5.23 44.56
CA THR A 650 25.97 6.70 44.58
C THR A 650 27.33 7.27 44.22
N LYS A 651 27.35 8.15 43.22
CA LYS A 651 28.58 8.81 42.75
C LYS A 651 28.32 10.29 42.56
N ALA A 652 29.11 11.11 43.25
CA ALA A 652 29.26 12.51 42.90
C ALA A 652 30.55 12.66 42.07
N ILE A 653 30.45 13.35 40.94
CA ILE A 653 31.60 13.61 40.06
C ILE A 653 31.85 15.11 39.99
N ALA A 654 33.12 15.50 39.93
CA ALA A 654 33.47 16.86 39.54
C ALA A 654 33.11 17.05 38.06
N SER A 655 32.47 18.18 37.74
CA SER A 655 32.11 18.55 36.38
C SER A 655 32.17 20.06 36.21
N LYS A 656 31.67 20.60 35.08
CA LYS A 656 31.56 22.05 34.87
C LYS A 656 30.77 22.77 35.97
N ALA A 657 29.90 22.06 36.69
CA ALA A 657 29.10 22.60 37.80
C ALA A 657 29.87 22.70 39.14
N GLY A 658 31.11 22.21 39.22
CA GLY A 658 31.93 22.24 40.44
C GLY A 658 32.39 20.86 40.92
N PRO A 659 32.96 20.76 42.15
CA PRO A 659 33.40 19.50 42.71
C PRO A 659 32.22 18.56 42.97
N GLY A 660 32.46 17.25 42.83
CA GLY A 660 31.48 16.24 43.23
C GLY A 660 31.41 16.13 44.75
N LEU A 661 30.26 16.43 45.35
CA LEU A 661 30.00 16.27 46.79
C LEU A 661 28.82 15.33 47.03
N GLN A 662 29.01 14.32 47.89
CA GLN A 662 27.92 13.56 48.53
C GLN A 662 27.83 14.02 49.99
N SER A 663 26.67 14.53 50.41
CA SER A 663 26.46 15.02 51.78
C SER A 663 25.27 14.31 52.41
N HIS A 664 25.47 13.81 53.64
CA HIS A 664 24.42 13.28 54.49
C HIS A 664 24.34 14.18 55.73
N GLN A 665 23.16 14.77 55.96
CA GLN A 665 22.90 15.65 57.10
C GLN A 665 21.59 15.21 57.75
N ALA A 666 21.59 15.09 59.07
CA ALA A 666 20.42 14.75 59.86
C ALA A 666 20.44 15.56 61.17
N SER A 667 19.26 15.94 61.67
CA SER A 667 19.11 16.64 62.96
C SER A 667 19.41 15.73 64.15
N ASP A 668 18.94 14.48 64.08
CA ASP A 668 18.92 13.56 65.24
C ASP A 668 20.00 12.47 65.14
N GLY A 669 20.27 11.96 63.93
CA GLY A 669 21.38 11.04 63.73
C GLY A 669 21.45 10.39 62.35
N ILE A 670 22.59 9.75 62.08
CA ILE A 670 22.88 8.97 60.87
C ILE A 670 23.37 7.59 61.32
N GLU A 671 22.78 6.52 60.77
CA GLU A 671 23.23 5.14 61.01
C GLU A 671 23.65 4.49 59.69
N HIS A 672 24.82 3.85 59.67
CA HIS A 672 25.27 2.95 58.62
C HIS A 672 25.44 1.55 59.21
N ARG A 673 24.74 0.56 58.65
CA ARG A 673 24.67 -0.81 59.21
C ARG A 673 24.97 -1.87 58.17
N VAL A 674 25.79 -2.85 58.57
CA VAL A 674 26.04 -4.10 57.84
C VAL A 674 26.04 -5.25 58.85
N GLY A 675 24.90 -5.94 59.00
CA GLY A 675 24.73 -6.97 60.03
C GLY A 675 24.98 -6.41 61.44
N GLU A 676 25.92 -7.00 62.17
CA GLU A 676 26.36 -6.58 63.50
C GLU A 676 27.33 -5.37 63.49
N SER A 677 27.83 -4.95 62.32
CA SER A 677 28.65 -3.76 62.17
C SER A 677 27.77 -2.51 62.06
N VAL A 678 27.91 -1.56 62.97
CA VAL A 678 27.11 -0.33 62.99
C VAL A 678 28.00 0.88 63.23
N VAL A 679 27.80 1.92 62.43
CA VAL A 679 28.34 3.27 62.68
C VAL A 679 27.16 4.19 62.90
N THR A 680 27.07 4.80 64.08
CA THR A 680 26.02 5.75 64.44
C THR A 680 26.66 7.10 64.75
N MET A 681 26.16 8.15 64.10
CA MET A 681 26.50 9.55 64.37
C MET A 681 25.27 10.25 64.94
N THR A 682 25.44 10.97 66.02
CA THR A 682 24.42 11.80 66.69
C THR A 682 25.01 13.19 66.96
N PRO A 683 24.22 14.20 67.32
CA PRO A 683 24.74 15.52 67.70
C PRO A 683 25.82 15.46 68.80
N ASP A 684 25.73 14.47 69.70
CA ASP A 684 26.59 14.38 70.88
C ASP A 684 27.71 13.33 70.77
N SER A 685 27.66 12.41 69.79
CA SER A 685 28.59 11.27 69.73
C SER A 685 28.72 10.58 68.37
N ILE A 686 29.85 9.90 68.18
CA ILE A 686 30.11 8.92 67.11
C ILE A 686 30.37 7.56 67.77
N LYS A 687 29.59 6.54 67.40
CA LYS A 687 29.73 5.18 67.92
C LYS A 687 29.97 4.19 66.78
N LEU A 688 30.99 3.35 66.89
CA LEU A 688 31.25 2.22 66.01
C LEU A 688 31.08 0.93 66.81
N THR A 689 30.33 -0.05 66.32
CA THR A 689 30.19 -1.36 66.95
C THR A 689 30.39 -2.49 65.94
N HIS A 690 30.96 -3.61 66.40
CA HIS A 690 30.98 -4.88 65.68
C HIS A 690 30.90 -6.03 66.69
N GLY A 691 29.73 -6.68 66.78
CA GLY A 691 29.46 -7.70 67.81
C GLY A 691 29.65 -7.13 69.22
N ALA A 692 30.56 -7.73 70.01
CA ALA A 692 30.86 -7.31 71.38
C ALA A 692 31.84 -6.12 71.47
N SER A 693 32.45 -5.70 70.36
CA SER A 693 33.43 -4.61 70.35
C SER A 693 32.78 -3.26 70.01
N SER A 694 33.18 -2.18 70.69
CA SER A 694 32.70 -0.82 70.43
C SER A 694 33.75 0.27 70.62
N ILE A 695 33.61 1.34 69.85
CA ILE A 695 34.33 2.61 69.98
C ILE A 695 33.28 3.71 70.14
N LEU A 696 33.32 4.47 71.22
CA LEU A 696 32.47 5.64 71.45
C LEU A 696 33.32 6.90 71.55
N ILE A 697 33.03 7.88 70.72
CA ILE A 697 33.64 9.22 70.74
C ILE A 697 32.55 10.21 71.12
N ASN A 698 32.75 10.97 72.21
CA ASN A 698 31.84 12.03 72.64
C ASN A 698 32.63 13.18 73.29
N ALA A 699 31.94 14.19 73.82
CA ALA A 699 32.57 15.34 74.48
C ALA A 699 33.46 14.97 75.69
N ASN A 700 33.27 13.80 76.30
CA ASN A 700 34.04 13.33 77.46
C ASN A 700 35.30 12.53 77.07
N GLY A 701 35.44 12.09 75.81
CA GLY A 701 36.62 11.36 75.33
C GLY A 701 36.34 10.21 74.36
N ILE A 702 37.31 9.31 74.21
CA ILE A 702 37.24 8.08 73.39
C ILE A 702 37.22 6.87 74.31
N TYR A 703 36.17 6.05 74.21
CA TYR A 703 36.00 4.80 74.96
C TYR A 703 36.13 3.62 74.00
N LEU A 704 36.95 2.64 74.37
CA LEU A 704 37.17 1.40 73.62
C LEU A 704 36.73 0.23 74.51
N ASP A 705 35.82 -0.59 74.03
CA ASP A 705 35.31 -1.77 74.74
C ASP A 705 35.33 -2.99 73.80
N GLY A 706 35.76 -4.14 74.28
CA GLY A 706 35.86 -5.36 73.48
C GLY A 706 36.74 -6.42 74.13
N PRO A 707 36.67 -7.69 73.67
CA PRO A 707 37.37 -8.81 74.30
C PRO A 707 38.90 -8.66 74.35
N VAL A 708 39.50 -7.98 73.37
CA VAL A 708 40.94 -7.66 73.29
C VAL A 708 41.10 -6.28 72.67
N ILE A 709 41.87 -5.39 73.32
CA ILE A 709 42.17 -4.04 72.85
C ILE A 709 43.67 -3.91 72.61
N HIS A 710 44.10 -3.87 71.34
CA HIS A 710 45.49 -3.59 70.96
C HIS A 710 45.65 -2.13 70.57
N LEU A 711 46.56 -1.43 71.26
CA LEU A 711 46.95 -0.05 70.95
C LEU A 711 48.42 -0.07 70.48
N ASN A 712 48.66 0.34 69.23
CA ASN A 712 50.01 0.58 68.68
C ASN A 712 50.99 -0.62 68.65
N GLN A 713 50.55 -1.86 68.41
CA GLN A 713 51.43 -3.02 68.20
C GLN A 713 51.54 -3.43 66.73
N GLY A 714 52.14 -2.57 65.91
CA GLY A 714 52.62 -2.96 64.58
C GLY A 714 54.02 -3.56 64.68
N SER A 715 54.16 -4.87 64.44
CA SER A 715 55.46 -5.51 64.25
C SER A 715 56.16 -4.89 63.03
N VAL A 716 57.25 -4.16 63.27
CA VAL A 716 58.14 -3.69 62.20
C VAL A 716 58.91 -4.90 61.67
N GLN A 717 58.35 -5.56 60.65
CA GLN A 717 59.12 -6.42 59.74
C GLN A 717 59.82 -5.48 58.75
N THR A 718 61.14 -5.59 58.57
CA THR A 718 61.77 -4.85 57.47
C THR A 718 61.26 -5.41 56.14
N PRO A 719 61.17 -4.59 55.06
CA PRO A 719 60.73 -5.07 53.75
C PRO A 719 61.48 -6.33 53.27
N GLU A 720 62.74 -6.49 53.65
CA GLU A 720 63.56 -7.67 53.33
C GLU A 720 63.14 -8.92 54.11
N GLN A 721 62.74 -8.79 55.37
CA GLN A 721 62.25 -9.92 56.18
C GLN A 721 60.87 -10.39 55.71
N ALA A 722 59.99 -9.45 55.34
CA ALA A 722 58.70 -9.76 54.74
C ALA A 722 58.86 -10.45 53.37
N LEU A 723 59.76 -9.94 52.52
CA LEU A 723 60.03 -10.53 51.21
C LEU A 723 60.70 -11.91 51.34
N ALA A 724 61.65 -12.11 52.27
CA ALA A 724 62.28 -13.42 52.47
C ALA A 724 61.28 -14.49 52.92
N LEU A 725 60.33 -14.14 53.79
CA LEU A 725 59.27 -15.05 54.24
C LEU A 725 58.30 -15.40 53.09
N GLN A 726 57.88 -14.40 52.33
CA GLN A 726 57.01 -14.58 51.15
C GLN A 726 57.72 -15.41 50.06
N TRP A 727 58.98 -15.12 49.77
CA TRP A 727 59.76 -15.82 48.75
C TRP A 727 60.00 -17.28 49.14
N SER A 728 60.39 -17.55 50.38
CA SER A 728 60.58 -18.92 50.88
C SER A 728 59.29 -19.74 50.84
N ALA A 729 58.14 -19.14 51.18
CA ALA A 729 56.84 -19.82 51.11
C ALA A 729 56.46 -20.16 49.67
N ALA A 730 56.64 -19.20 48.74
CA ALA A 730 56.35 -19.40 47.33
C ALA A 730 57.27 -20.46 46.69
N GLN A 731 58.57 -20.46 47.01
CA GLN A 731 59.51 -21.47 46.52
C GLN A 731 59.18 -22.88 47.03
N ALA A 732 58.82 -23.04 48.30
CA ALA A 732 58.41 -24.34 48.83
C ALA A 732 57.17 -24.90 48.11
N MET A 733 56.21 -24.04 47.78
CA MET A 733 55.02 -24.43 47.03
C MET A 733 55.34 -24.82 45.58
N ILE A 734 56.23 -24.07 44.92
CA ILE A 734 56.71 -24.40 43.57
C ILE A 734 57.44 -25.75 43.56
N GLU A 735 58.34 -25.99 44.50
CA GLU A 735 59.07 -27.26 44.62
C GLU A 735 58.09 -28.44 44.78
N GLN A 736 57.09 -28.29 45.65
CA GLN A 736 56.05 -29.29 45.83
C GLN A 736 55.24 -29.52 44.54
N GLY A 737 54.89 -28.46 43.82
CA GLY A 737 54.17 -28.55 42.55
C GLY A 737 54.99 -29.18 41.42
N LEU A 738 56.29 -28.88 41.32
CA LEU A 738 57.20 -29.48 40.34
C LEU A 738 57.46 -30.97 40.59
N ALA A 739 57.37 -31.40 41.86
CA ALA A 739 57.48 -32.81 42.24
C ALA A 739 56.18 -33.62 42.03
N SER A 740 55.07 -32.96 41.67
CA SER A 740 53.77 -33.62 41.45
C SER A 740 53.82 -34.59 40.25
N PRO A 741 53.19 -35.77 40.33
CA PRO A 741 53.06 -36.67 39.17
C PRO A 741 52.16 -36.08 38.06
N ASP A 742 51.26 -35.16 38.42
CA ASP A 742 50.33 -34.52 37.49
C ASP A 742 51.06 -33.51 36.57
N PRO A 743 51.03 -33.69 35.24
CA PRO A 743 51.61 -32.74 34.30
C PRO A 743 51.02 -31.33 34.40
N GLY A 744 49.74 -31.18 34.77
CA GLY A 744 49.08 -29.89 34.92
C GLY A 744 49.63 -29.08 36.09
N THR A 745 49.82 -29.75 37.23
CA THR A 745 50.42 -29.19 38.45
C THR A 745 51.88 -28.82 38.22
N ARG A 746 52.65 -29.66 37.54
CA ARG A 746 54.04 -29.33 37.17
C ARG A 746 54.11 -28.12 36.23
N ALA A 747 53.20 -28.03 35.26
CA ALA A 747 53.13 -26.90 34.36
C ALA A 747 52.72 -25.60 35.10
N ALA A 748 51.75 -25.68 36.02
CA ALA A 748 51.34 -24.56 36.88
C ALA A 748 52.49 -24.09 37.79
N ALA A 749 53.26 -25.03 38.37
CA ALA A 749 54.42 -24.71 39.21
C ALA A 749 55.54 -24.04 38.42
N ALA A 750 55.85 -24.56 37.23
CA ALA A 750 56.81 -23.94 36.33
C ALA A 750 56.36 -22.53 35.88
N LYS A 751 55.06 -22.35 35.66
CA LYS A 751 54.47 -21.06 35.29
C LYS A 751 54.58 -20.05 36.44
N LEU A 752 54.24 -20.44 37.67
CA LEU A 752 54.40 -19.58 38.84
C LEU A 752 55.86 -19.20 39.08
N ALA A 753 56.80 -20.14 38.92
CA ALA A 753 58.23 -19.86 39.03
C ALA A 753 58.69 -18.79 38.03
N ASN A 754 58.22 -18.88 36.78
CA ASN A 754 58.49 -17.89 35.74
C ASN A 754 57.86 -16.53 36.06
N SER A 755 56.62 -16.51 36.56
CA SER A 755 55.91 -15.27 36.91
C SER A 755 56.55 -14.56 38.11
N LEU A 756 56.99 -15.28 39.14
CA LEU A 756 57.72 -14.71 40.27
C LEU A 756 59.07 -14.14 39.86
N LYS A 757 59.82 -14.86 39.02
CA LYS A 757 61.07 -14.34 38.45
C LYS A 757 60.79 -13.07 37.64
N ALA A 758 59.79 -13.09 36.78
CA ALA A 758 59.41 -11.94 35.96
C ALA A 758 58.96 -10.74 36.81
N GLN A 759 58.23 -10.95 37.90
CA GLN A 759 57.84 -9.87 38.81
C GLN A 759 59.06 -9.16 39.41
N GLN A 760 60.11 -9.91 39.77
CA GLN A 760 61.36 -9.31 40.25
C GLN A 760 62.13 -8.60 39.13
N MET A 761 62.17 -9.18 37.93
CA MET A 761 62.77 -8.52 36.76
C MET A 761 62.05 -7.21 36.41
N ALA A 762 60.72 -7.15 36.54
CA ALA A 762 59.94 -5.93 36.34
C ALA A 762 60.34 -4.83 37.34
N LYS A 763 60.57 -5.18 38.61
CA LYS A 763 61.07 -4.22 39.63
C LYS A 763 62.46 -3.68 39.27
N LEU A 764 63.35 -4.50 38.71
CA LEU A 764 64.66 -4.04 38.24
C LEU A 764 64.55 -3.17 36.98
N ALA A 765 63.64 -3.52 36.07
CA ALA A 765 63.36 -2.75 34.85
C ALA A 765 62.68 -1.39 35.14
N ASP A 766 61.96 -1.28 36.26
CA ASP A 766 61.43 -0.01 36.76
C ASP A 766 62.53 0.81 37.46
N HIS A 767 63.28 0.18 38.37
CA HIS A 767 64.32 0.86 39.16
C HIS A 767 65.43 1.49 38.31
N VAL A 768 65.80 0.91 37.17
CA VAL A 768 66.86 1.47 36.30
C VAL A 768 66.52 2.87 35.74
N TYR A 769 65.24 3.28 35.77
CA TYR A 769 64.83 4.66 35.48
C TYR A 769 65.15 5.65 36.61
N HIS A 770 65.33 5.14 37.83
CA HIS A 770 65.49 5.88 39.08
C HIS A 770 66.77 5.43 39.84
N PRO A 771 67.96 5.58 39.23
CA PRO A 771 69.21 4.96 39.72
C PRO A 771 69.71 5.48 41.08
N ASN A 772 69.10 6.54 41.61
CA ASN A 772 69.45 7.15 42.89
C ASN A 772 68.57 6.64 44.05
N ASP A 773 67.50 5.92 43.74
CA ASP A 773 66.65 5.31 44.76
C ASP A 773 67.34 4.08 45.35
N PRO A 774 66.96 3.63 46.57
CA PRO A 774 67.43 2.36 47.10
C PRO A 774 67.02 1.20 46.16
N PRO A 775 67.90 0.21 45.89
CA PRO A 775 67.55 -0.95 45.10
C PRO A 775 66.31 -1.66 45.65
N PRO A 776 65.52 -2.35 44.80
CA PRO A 776 64.36 -3.11 45.27
C PRO A 776 64.76 -4.10 46.38
N PRO A 777 63.90 -4.34 47.39
CA PRO A 777 64.20 -5.25 48.49
C PRO A 777 64.72 -6.60 47.98
N GLY A 778 65.80 -7.11 48.59
CA GLY A 778 66.47 -8.34 48.17
C GLY A 778 67.54 -8.18 47.09
N TRP A 779 67.73 -6.98 46.52
CA TRP A 779 68.76 -6.73 45.49
C TRP A 779 69.82 -5.74 45.97
N LYS A 780 71.06 -5.91 45.48
CA LYS A 780 72.16 -4.96 45.66
C LYS A 780 72.69 -4.50 44.32
N MET A 781 72.86 -3.21 44.14
CA MET A 781 73.44 -2.66 42.92
C MET A 781 74.96 -2.89 42.91
N ALA A 782 75.47 -3.54 41.87
CA ALA A 782 76.90 -3.87 41.68
C ALA A 782 77.54 -3.09 40.50
N THR A 783 76.80 -2.20 39.84
CA THR A 783 77.27 -1.41 38.68
C THR A 783 78.58 -0.67 38.90
N ASN A 784 78.87 -0.24 40.14
CA ASN A 784 80.07 0.51 40.50
C ASN A 784 81.12 -0.35 41.22
N ASP A 785 80.95 -1.67 41.29
CA ASP A 785 81.89 -2.61 41.92
C ASP A 785 82.73 -3.31 40.84
N PRO A 786 83.98 -2.87 40.59
CA PRO A 786 84.81 -3.43 39.52
C PRO A 786 85.16 -4.90 39.73
N GLU A 787 85.22 -5.37 40.98
CA GLU A 787 85.52 -6.77 41.29
C GLU A 787 84.31 -7.67 40.97
N ALA A 788 83.10 -7.23 41.32
CA ALA A 788 81.87 -7.96 40.95
C ALA A 788 81.66 -8.03 39.43
N LEU A 789 82.03 -6.99 38.68
CA LEU A 789 81.87 -6.92 37.22
C LEU A 789 82.90 -7.75 36.45
N LYS A 790 84.10 -7.94 37.01
CA LYS A 790 85.21 -8.67 36.38
C LYS A 790 84.83 -10.11 36.04
N ALA A 791 84.01 -10.76 36.88
CA ALA A 791 83.48 -12.11 36.65
C ALA A 791 82.66 -12.23 35.35
N PHE A 792 82.15 -11.11 34.83
CA PHE A 792 81.32 -11.04 33.63
C PHE A 792 82.05 -10.39 32.44
N GLY A 793 83.35 -10.08 32.59
CA GLY A 793 84.12 -9.37 31.56
C GLY A 793 83.70 -7.91 31.37
N LEU A 794 83.03 -7.32 32.36
CA LEU A 794 82.49 -5.96 32.30
C LEU A 794 83.28 -4.99 33.18
N LYS A 795 83.11 -3.70 32.90
CA LYS A 795 83.64 -2.59 33.71
C LYS A 795 82.55 -1.54 33.93
N PRO A 796 82.65 -0.69 34.97
CA PRO A 796 81.62 0.31 35.26
C PRO A 796 81.29 1.23 34.07
N SER A 797 82.28 1.54 33.22
CA SER A 797 82.09 2.36 32.01
C SER A 797 81.34 1.68 30.87
N ASP A 798 80.97 0.41 31.00
CA ASP A 798 80.08 -0.27 30.04
C ASP A 798 78.61 0.10 30.27
N PHE A 799 78.23 0.43 31.51
CA PHE A 799 76.84 0.62 31.94
C PHE A 799 76.32 2.05 31.76
N LEU A 800 77.21 3.04 31.74
CA LEU A 800 76.88 4.44 31.52
C LEU A 800 77.86 5.05 30.51
N LYS A 801 77.35 5.78 29.52
CA LYS A 801 78.17 6.48 28.52
C LYS A 801 78.06 7.98 28.72
N SER A 802 79.20 8.64 28.93
CA SER A 802 79.26 10.10 29.09
C SER A 802 78.71 10.80 27.84
N GLY A 803 77.81 11.76 28.03
CA GLY A 803 77.18 12.51 26.93
C GLY A 803 76.07 11.77 26.19
N SER A 804 75.54 10.67 26.75
CA SER A 804 74.43 9.88 26.18
C SER A 804 73.41 9.51 27.25
N ASN A 805 72.14 9.35 26.88
CA ASN A 805 71.10 8.81 27.78
C ASN A 805 71.11 7.27 27.89
N PHE A 806 72.08 6.58 27.27
CA PHE A 806 72.28 5.15 27.46
C PHE A 806 72.56 4.84 28.94
N GLY A 807 71.74 3.96 29.52
CA GLY A 807 71.90 3.51 30.90
C GLY A 807 71.58 2.04 31.07
N ALA A 808 72.40 1.36 31.84
CA ALA A 808 72.17 0.03 32.35
C ALA A 808 72.66 -0.06 33.80
N GLN A 809 72.16 -1.04 34.55
CA GLN A 809 72.63 -1.33 35.91
C GLN A 809 72.72 -2.83 36.12
N MET A 810 73.73 -3.27 36.88
CA MET A 810 73.86 -4.65 37.34
C MET A 810 73.39 -4.77 38.79
N TYR A 811 72.56 -5.77 39.05
CA TYR A 811 72.02 -6.11 40.35
C TYR A 811 72.45 -7.52 40.74
N VAL A 812 72.83 -7.70 41.99
CA VAL A 812 73.17 -8.99 42.59
C VAL A 812 72.08 -9.35 43.60
N PRO A 813 71.48 -10.55 43.52
CA PRO A 813 70.47 -10.98 44.48
C PRO A 813 71.11 -11.25 45.85
N ASP A 814 70.43 -10.88 46.94
CA ASP A 814 70.85 -11.25 48.28
C ASP A 814 70.47 -12.72 48.57
N PRO A 815 71.43 -13.62 48.82
CA PRO A 815 71.15 -15.03 49.09
C PRO A 815 70.25 -15.24 50.32
N LYS A 816 70.20 -14.27 51.26
CA LYS A 816 69.32 -14.35 52.43
C LYS A 816 67.84 -14.16 52.09
N VAL A 817 67.53 -13.60 50.93
CA VAL A 817 66.15 -13.36 50.47
C VAL A 817 65.77 -14.38 49.38
N PHE A 818 66.64 -14.57 48.39
CA PHE A 818 66.30 -15.35 47.19
C PHE A 818 66.91 -16.77 47.16
N GLY A 819 67.79 -17.13 48.10
CA GLY A 819 68.59 -18.35 47.99
C GLY A 819 69.38 -18.40 46.67
N ASP A 820 69.42 -19.56 46.01
CA ASP A 820 70.09 -19.75 44.71
C ASP A 820 69.15 -19.59 43.50
N SER A 821 67.89 -19.15 43.72
CA SER A 821 66.84 -19.13 42.69
C SER A 821 66.94 -17.96 41.70
N MET A 822 67.66 -16.90 42.06
CA MET A 822 67.85 -15.70 41.23
C MET A 822 69.32 -15.52 40.88
N LYS A 823 69.58 -15.00 39.68
CA LYS A 823 70.93 -14.71 39.20
C LYS A 823 71.23 -13.22 39.26
N PRO A 824 72.51 -12.81 39.29
CA PRO A 824 72.90 -11.46 38.91
C PRO A 824 72.20 -11.05 37.62
N SER A 825 71.66 -9.84 37.58
CA SER A 825 70.79 -9.39 36.50
C SER A 825 71.19 -8.00 36.04
N ILE A 826 71.23 -7.79 34.73
CA ILE A 826 71.52 -6.49 34.12
C ILE A 826 70.22 -5.92 33.55
N ALA A 827 69.79 -4.79 34.09
CA ALA A 827 68.64 -4.05 33.60
C ALA A 827 69.07 -2.91 32.68
N PHE A 828 68.43 -2.79 31.52
CA PHE A 828 68.64 -1.68 30.59
C PHE A 828 67.53 -0.64 30.74
N LYS A 829 67.92 0.62 30.80
CA LYS A 829 67.01 1.77 30.86
C LYS A 829 66.28 1.92 29.53
N GLY A 830 64.95 2.08 29.59
CA GLY A 830 64.14 2.37 28.42
C GLY A 830 63.90 3.87 28.20
N THR A 831 62.94 4.20 27.33
CA THR A 831 62.66 5.57 26.89
C THR A 831 62.13 6.46 28.01
N GLN A 832 62.76 7.61 28.27
CA GLN A 832 62.29 8.62 29.24
C GLN A 832 61.59 9.82 28.60
N GLN A 833 61.95 10.15 27.35
CA GLN A 833 61.35 11.25 26.60
C GLN A 833 60.85 10.73 25.26
N LEU A 834 59.58 10.98 24.96
CA LEU A 834 58.91 10.50 23.74
C LEU A 834 59.54 11.02 22.44
N PHE A 835 60.31 12.11 22.48
CA PHE A 835 61.04 12.65 21.33
C PHE A 835 62.47 13.01 21.78
N GLY A 836 63.48 12.26 21.29
CA GLY A 836 64.88 12.41 21.72
C GLY A 836 65.77 11.24 21.27
N GLU A 837 66.98 11.15 21.83
CA GLU A 837 67.99 10.13 21.46
C GLU A 837 67.47 8.68 21.54
N ASP A 838 66.62 8.38 22.52
CA ASP A 838 66.05 7.04 22.77
C ASP A 838 65.20 6.57 21.58
N MET A 839 64.31 7.42 21.07
CA MET A 839 63.44 7.08 19.93
C MET A 839 64.25 6.95 18.64
N THR A 840 65.25 7.82 18.45
CA THR A 840 66.16 7.76 17.29
C THR A 840 66.91 6.44 17.25
N ASN A 841 67.41 5.96 18.39
CA ASN A 841 68.10 4.66 18.46
C ASN A 841 67.16 3.50 18.14
N ASN A 842 65.93 3.54 18.63
CA ASN A 842 64.94 2.49 18.38
C ASN A 842 64.51 2.43 16.90
N MET A 843 64.29 3.59 16.28
CA MET A 843 63.91 3.68 14.87
C MET A 843 65.08 3.33 13.94
N ALA A 844 66.29 3.80 14.26
CA ALA A 844 67.49 3.49 13.48
C ALA A 844 67.77 1.98 13.48
N GLN A 845 67.75 1.34 14.64
CA GLN A 845 67.94 -0.11 14.74
C GLN A 845 66.82 -0.91 14.06
N GLY A 846 65.56 -0.47 14.18
CA GLY A 846 64.44 -1.12 13.51
C GLY A 846 64.60 -1.18 11.99
N LEU A 847 65.19 -0.12 11.40
CA LEU A 847 65.48 0.00 9.97
C LEU A 847 66.84 -0.60 9.55
N GLY A 848 67.57 -1.25 10.46
CA GLY A 848 68.92 -1.80 10.20
C GLY A 848 70.04 -0.75 10.12
N ALA A 849 69.77 0.49 10.51
CA ALA A 849 70.75 1.57 10.56
C ALA A 849 71.55 1.57 11.89
N ASP A 850 72.62 2.36 11.95
CA ASP A 850 73.49 2.42 13.13
C ASP A 850 72.78 3.06 14.34
N ALA A 851 72.59 2.29 15.41
CA ALA A 851 72.07 2.69 16.72
C ALA A 851 73.11 2.46 17.84
N PRO A 852 73.76 3.53 18.34
CA PRO A 852 74.78 3.44 19.39
C PRO A 852 74.36 2.70 20.66
N TYR A 853 73.07 2.73 21.05
CA TYR A 853 72.60 2.08 22.28
C TYR A 853 72.62 0.56 22.13
N TYR A 854 72.17 0.05 20.98
CA TYR A 854 72.22 -1.38 20.65
C TYR A 854 73.66 -1.86 20.47
N ARG A 855 74.55 -1.03 19.93
CA ARG A 855 76.00 -1.34 19.90
C ARG A 855 76.56 -1.59 21.31
N ASN A 856 76.22 -0.73 22.27
CA ASN A 856 76.68 -0.88 23.66
C ASN A 856 76.08 -2.12 24.32
N ALA A 857 74.79 -2.39 24.12
CA ALA A 857 74.13 -3.59 24.64
C ALA A 857 74.72 -4.89 24.04
N VAL A 858 74.97 -4.93 22.73
CA VAL A 858 75.65 -6.06 22.07
C VAL A 858 77.08 -6.19 22.57
N SER A 859 77.79 -5.09 22.84
CA SER A 859 79.14 -5.14 23.44
C SER A 859 79.13 -5.75 24.84
N ILE A 860 78.14 -5.41 25.67
CA ILE A 860 77.97 -6.03 27.00
C ILE A 860 77.73 -7.53 26.85
N GLY A 861 76.83 -7.94 25.96
CA GLY A 861 76.54 -9.35 25.70
C GLY A 861 77.76 -10.13 25.19
N LYS A 862 78.52 -9.56 24.25
CA LYS A 862 79.77 -10.13 23.73
C LYS A 862 80.84 -10.29 24.81
N ASN A 863 80.97 -9.32 25.70
CA ASN A 863 81.94 -9.39 26.79
C ASN A 863 81.58 -10.51 27.77
N ILE A 864 80.29 -10.66 28.10
CA ILE A 864 79.78 -11.78 28.91
C ILE A 864 80.04 -13.13 28.21
N GLN A 865 79.81 -13.20 26.90
CA GLN A 865 80.08 -14.39 26.11
C GLN A 865 81.57 -14.77 26.14
N ALA A 866 82.44 -13.78 25.90
CA ALA A 866 83.88 -13.96 25.87
C ALA A 866 84.46 -14.33 27.24
N ALA A 867 83.82 -13.87 28.32
CA ALA A 867 84.15 -14.25 29.69
C ALA A 867 83.63 -15.64 30.08
N GLY A 868 82.83 -16.31 29.23
CA GLY A 868 82.20 -17.59 29.54
C GLY A 868 81.10 -17.49 30.60
N ALA A 869 80.55 -16.29 30.83
CA ALA A 869 79.67 -15.99 31.95
C ALA A 869 78.17 -16.03 31.59
N SER A 870 77.82 -16.48 30.38
CA SER A 870 76.46 -16.38 29.82
C SER A 870 75.38 -17.06 30.67
N SER A 871 75.69 -18.18 31.33
CA SER A 871 74.74 -18.90 32.18
C SER A 871 74.56 -18.27 33.56
N GLY A 872 75.45 -17.36 33.97
CA GLY A 872 75.51 -16.75 35.30
C GLY A 872 74.85 -15.38 35.42
N VAL A 873 74.27 -14.84 34.33
CA VAL A 873 73.62 -13.53 34.32
C VAL A 873 72.32 -13.56 33.51
N ASP A 874 71.31 -12.82 33.96
CA ASP A 874 70.06 -12.58 33.24
C ASP A 874 69.97 -11.11 32.78
N PHE A 875 69.20 -10.84 31.73
CA PHE A 875 68.92 -9.48 31.26
C PHE A 875 67.45 -9.10 31.44
N THR A 876 67.21 -7.81 31.68
CA THR A 876 65.85 -7.27 31.71
C THR A 876 65.80 -5.82 31.23
N GLY A 877 64.60 -5.36 30.89
CA GLY A 877 64.36 -3.99 30.48
C GLY A 877 62.96 -3.77 29.97
N HIS A 878 62.56 -2.50 29.97
CA HIS A 878 61.25 -2.05 29.55
C HIS A 878 61.34 -1.16 28.29
N SER A 879 60.37 -1.25 27.37
CA SER A 879 60.33 -0.43 26.16
C SER A 879 61.63 -0.56 25.35
N LEU A 880 62.31 0.55 25.01
CA LEU A 880 63.65 0.50 24.39
C LEU A 880 64.64 -0.40 25.18
N GLY A 881 64.62 -0.32 26.50
CA GLY A 881 65.48 -1.14 27.36
C GLY A 881 65.21 -2.63 27.22
N GLY A 882 63.96 -3.01 26.91
CA GLY A 882 63.61 -4.39 26.58
C GLY A 882 64.27 -4.85 25.28
N GLY A 883 64.29 -4.01 24.24
CA GLY A 883 65.01 -4.31 22.98
C GLY A 883 66.52 -4.42 23.18
N LEU A 884 67.12 -3.56 24.01
CA LEU A 884 68.54 -3.63 24.38
C LEU A 884 68.86 -4.92 25.15
N ALA A 885 68.00 -5.31 26.10
CA ALA A 885 68.13 -6.56 26.84
C ALA A 885 68.07 -7.79 25.93
N SER A 886 67.15 -7.79 24.95
CA SER A 886 67.07 -8.84 23.93
C SER A 886 68.34 -8.92 23.09
N ALA A 887 68.86 -7.78 22.63
CA ALA A 887 70.10 -7.75 21.83
C ALA A 887 71.32 -8.25 22.61
N ALA A 888 71.43 -7.88 23.89
CA ALA A 888 72.49 -8.37 24.77
C ALA A 888 72.38 -9.88 25.03
N ALA A 889 71.15 -10.38 25.21
CA ALA A 889 70.88 -11.81 25.42
C ALA A 889 71.21 -12.65 24.17
N GLU A 890 70.82 -12.20 22.98
CA GLU A 890 71.19 -12.86 21.73
C GLU A 890 72.70 -12.79 21.46
N ALA A 891 73.38 -11.71 21.88
CA ALA A 891 74.83 -11.60 21.76
C ALA A 891 75.61 -12.48 22.76
N SER A 892 75.04 -12.79 23.93
CA SER A 892 75.72 -13.57 24.96
C SER A 892 75.30 -15.04 25.03
N GLY A 893 74.06 -15.36 24.67
CA GLY A 893 73.40 -16.64 25.00
C GLY A 893 72.78 -16.69 26.41
N SER A 894 72.70 -15.56 27.11
CA SER A 894 72.04 -15.44 28.41
C SER A 894 70.52 -15.41 28.27
N SER A 895 69.79 -15.60 29.37
CA SER A 895 68.33 -15.47 29.37
C SER A 895 67.91 -14.00 29.55
N ALA A 896 66.73 -13.63 29.04
CA ALA A 896 66.16 -12.30 29.26
C ALA A 896 64.66 -12.35 29.59
N VAL A 897 64.22 -11.43 30.44
CA VAL A 897 62.80 -11.16 30.69
C VAL A 897 62.54 -9.69 30.38
N THR A 898 61.72 -9.41 29.37
CA THR A 898 61.51 -8.05 28.86
C THR A 898 60.04 -7.64 28.98
N PHE A 899 59.78 -6.34 29.08
CA PHE A 899 58.44 -5.79 29.33
C PHE A 899 58.08 -4.71 28.32
N ASN A 900 56.91 -4.82 27.68
CA ASN A 900 56.45 -3.92 26.60
C ASN A 900 57.60 -3.55 25.65
N ALA A 901 58.38 -4.57 25.26
CA ALA A 901 59.71 -4.37 24.71
C ALA A 901 59.69 -3.87 23.27
N ALA A 902 60.64 -3.00 22.93
CA ALA A 902 60.90 -2.64 21.55
C ALA A 902 61.41 -3.83 20.74
N GLY A 903 61.14 -3.79 19.44
CA GLY A 903 61.47 -4.88 18.53
C GLY A 903 62.96 -5.02 18.25
N LEU A 904 63.40 -6.25 17.99
CA LEU A 904 64.79 -6.53 17.65
C LEU A 904 64.89 -6.92 16.17
N ASN A 905 65.56 -6.10 15.36
CA ASN A 905 65.90 -6.45 13.99
C ASN A 905 66.90 -7.63 13.99
N PRO A 906 66.65 -8.72 13.24
CA PRO A 906 67.49 -9.92 13.25
C PRO A 906 68.97 -9.69 12.93
N GLU A 907 69.30 -8.60 12.21
CA GLU A 907 70.67 -8.28 11.81
C GLU A 907 71.43 -7.47 12.88
N THR A 908 70.75 -6.90 13.88
CA THR A 908 71.34 -5.96 14.86
C THR A 908 72.56 -6.55 15.59
N VAL A 909 72.50 -7.81 16.00
CA VAL A 909 73.61 -8.47 16.72
C VAL A 909 74.82 -8.66 15.80
N ALA A 910 74.58 -9.14 14.58
CA ALA A 910 75.61 -9.35 13.57
C ALA A 910 76.26 -8.04 13.12
N GLN A 911 75.46 -6.97 12.97
CA GLN A 911 75.91 -5.62 12.58
C GLN A 911 76.98 -5.06 13.52
N TYR A 912 76.91 -5.38 14.82
CA TYR A 912 77.91 -4.97 15.82
C TYR A 912 78.95 -6.05 16.14
N GLY A 913 79.09 -7.02 15.23
CA GLY A 913 80.08 -8.09 15.29
C GLY A 913 79.83 -9.10 16.41
N GLY A 914 78.60 -9.24 16.88
CA GLY A 914 78.18 -10.35 17.74
C GLY A 914 77.71 -11.54 16.91
N THR A 915 77.78 -12.74 17.48
CA THR A 915 77.20 -13.93 16.86
C THR A 915 75.92 -14.27 17.61
N VAL A 916 74.78 -14.30 16.91
CA VAL A 916 73.49 -14.68 17.50
C VAL A 916 73.61 -16.06 18.15
N GLN A 917 73.43 -16.10 19.47
CA GLN A 917 73.37 -17.29 20.28
C GLN A 917 71.91 -17.68 20.54
N SER A 918 71.65 -18.98 20.71
CA SER A 918 70.35 -19.43 21.21
C SER A 918 70.17 -18.90 22.65
N SER A 919 69.24 -17.97 22.83
CA SER A 919 68.94 -17.32 24.11
C SER A 919 67.47 -17.55 24.48
N ASN A 920 67.20 -17.69 25.78
CA ASN A 920 65.83 -17.86 26.27
C ASN A 920 65.26 -16.49 26.67
N ILE A 921 64.46 -15.90 25.78
CA ILE A 921 63.84 -14.59 25.98
C ILE A 921 62.34 -14.76 26.22
N THR A 922 61.84 -14.27 27.34
CA THR A 922 60.40 -14.17 27.64
C THR A 922 59.96 -12.72 27.61
N ALA A 923 59.03 -12.39 26.71
CA ALA A 923 58.59 -11.02 26.45
C ALA A 923 57.17 -10.79 26.99
N TYR A 924 57.08 -10.16 28.17
CA TYR A 924 55.80 -9.78 28.77
C TYR A 924 55.28 -8.48 28.14
N ARG A 925 53.98 -8.43 27.85
CA ARG A 925 53.33 -7.25 27.27
C ARG A 925 51.95 -7.03 27.85
N VAL A 926 51.57 -5.79 28.08
CA VAL A 926 50.23 -5.42 28.60
C VAL A 926 49.25 -5.34 27.44
N ASP A 927 48.09 -5.99 27.54
CA ASP A 927 47.12 -6.02 26.44
C ASP A 927 46.62 -4.60 26.09
N GLY A 928 46.77 -4.21 24.83
CA GLY A 928 46.43 -2.88 24.34
C GLY A 928 47.45 -1.78 24.64
N ASP A 929 48.69 -2.12 25.02
CA ASP A 929 49.77 -1.14 25.04
C ASP A 929 50.05 -0.58 23.63
N ILE A 930 50.47 0.68 23.58
CA ILE A 930 50.66 1.40 22.31
C ILE A 930 51.77 0.81 21.43
N LEU A 931 52.82 0.23 22.02
CA LEU A 931 54.00 -0.23 21.28
C LEU A 931 53.71 -1.58 20.61
N THR A 932 53.16 -2.55 21.35
CA THR A 932 52.69 -3.82 20.79
C THR A 932 51.62 -3.59 19.72
N GLY A 933 50.70 -2.66 19.96
CA GLY A 933 49.64 -2.32 19.01
C GLY A 933 50.16 -1.83 17.66
N LEU A 934 51.27 -1.06 17.66
CA LEU A 934 51.93 -0.57 16.45
C LEU A 934 52.81 -1.64 15.76
N GLN A 935 53.49 -2.49 16.54
CA GLN A 935 54.36 -3.55 16.00
C GLN A 935 53.58 -4.76 15.46
N GLU A 936 52.36 -5.00 15.95
CA GLU A 936 51.54 -6.15 15.57
C GLU A 936 50.27 -5.81 14.78
N GLY A 937 50.06 -4.54 14.41
CA GLY A 937 48.93 -4.11 13.56
C GLY A 937 47.57 -4.18 14.26
N ARG A 938 47.51 -3.94 15.58
CA ARG A 938 46.28 -4.12 16.39
C ARG A 938 45.50 -2.82 16.67
N LEU A 939 45.90 -1.70 16.06
CA LEU A 939 45.33 -0.36 16.31
C LEU A 939 44.55 0.23 15.11
N GLY A 940 44.17 -0.59 14.13
CA GLY A 940 43.35 -0.20 12.97
C GLY A 940 44.16 0.09 11.68
N PRO A 941 43.53 0.62 10.60
CA PRO A 941 44.10 0.59 9.24
C PRO A 941 45.41 1.38 9.03
N ILE A 942 45.73 2.35 9.91
CA ILE A 942 47.01 3.08 9.89
C ILE A 942 48.15 2.21 10.48
N SER A 943 47.82 1.28 11.38
CA SER A 943 48.78 0.38 12.03
C SER A 943 49.23 -0.78 11.13
N ASP A 944 48.41 -1.22 10.18
CA ASP A 944 48.76 -2.31 9.25
C ASP A 944 49.95 -1.96 8.35
N GLY A 945 50.06 -0.70 7.92
CA GLY A 945 51.17 -0.21 7.11
C GLY A 945 52.46 0.04 7.89
N THR A 946 52.37 0.31 9.19
CA THR A 946 53.53 0.52 10.07
C THR A 946 54.06 -0.79 10.66
N ALA A 947 53.19 -1.79 10.89
CA ALA A 947 53.57 -3.12 11.35
C ALA A 947 54.47 -3.89 10.36
N GLN A 948 54.45 -3.56 9.06
CA GLN A 948 55.38 -4.14 8.08
C GLN A 948 56.81 -3.57 8.15
N LEU A 949 57.00 -2.41 8.79
CA LEU A 949 58.27 -1.68 8.82
C LEU A 949 59.03 -1.79 10.15
N MET A 950 58.39 -2.26 11.22
CA MET A 950 59.01 -2.38 12.54
C MET A 950 59.25 -3.85 12.93
N PRO A 951 60.41 -4.19 13.51
CA PRO A 951 60.63 -5.54 14.03
C PRO A 951 59.71 -5.85 15.21
N LYS A 952 59.41 -7.13 15.41
CA LYS A 952 58.70 -7.63 16.60
C LYS A 952 59.65 -7.75 17.78
N ALA A 953 59.11 -7.72 19.00
CA ALA A 953 59.86 -8.06 20.20
C ALA A 953 60.43 -9.49 20.10
N ALA A 954 61.69 -9.68 20.48
CA ALA A 954 62.33 -10.99 20.47
C ALA A 954 61.84 -11.86 21.64
N GLY A 955 61.75 -13.17 21.42
CA GLY A 955 61.39 -14.15 22.43
C GLY A 955 59.93 -14.61 22.41
N THR A 956 59.55 -15.35 23.45
CA THR A 956 58.21 -15.91 23.62
C THR A 956 57.28 -14.90 24.28
N PRO A 957 56.20 -14.44 23.61
CA PRO A 957 55.32 -13.42 24.17
C PRO A 957 54.39 -13.97 25.26
N VAL A 958 54.25 -13.23 26.36
CA VAL A 958 53.28 -13.48 27.44
C VAL A 958 52.44 -12.22 27.63
N THR A 959 51.11 -12.33 27.59
CA THR A 959 50.22 -11.17 27.67
C THR A 959 49.69 -10.99 29.09
N LEU A 960 49.78 -9.77 29.61
CA LEU A 960 49.32 -9.31 30.91
C LEU A 960 48.03 -8.49 30.77
N ASP A 961 47.17 -8.56 31.77
CA ASP A 961 45.98 -7.72 31.87
C ASP A 961 46.38 -6.27 32.27
N GLY A 962 45.77 -5.26 31.63
CA GLY A 962 46.06 -3.85 31.87
C GLY A 962 44.90 -3.11 32.56
N GLU A 963 45.20 -2.29 33.56
CA GLU A 963 44.20 -1.53 34.33
C GLU A 963 44.00 -0.11 33.78
N SER A 964 45.00 0.46 33.10
CA SER A 964 44.90 1.81 32.55
C SER A 964 43.91 1.88 31.38
N VAL A 965 43.15 2.98 31.36
CA VAL A 965 42.15 3.25 30.32
C VAL A 965 42.80 3.75 29.02
N THR A 966 44.03 4.28 29.08
CA THR A 966 44.75 4.81 27.92
C THR A 966 45.84 3.83 27.45
N THR A 967 46.03 3.70 26.15
CA THR A 967 47.08 2.86 25.54
C THR A 967 48.50 3.30 25.96
N VAL A 968 48.68 4.59 26.27
CA VAL A 968 49.91 5.16 26.84
C VAL A 968 50.08 4.77 28.30
N GLY A 969 49.00 4.78 29.11
CA GLY A 969 49.04 4.30 30.50
C GLY A 969 49.42 2.83 30.59
N ARG A 970 48.85 2.00 29.71
CA ARG A 970 49.17 0.56 29.59
C ARG A 970 50.61 0.28 29.17
N HIS A 971 51.26 1.24 28.51
CA HIS A 971 52.67 1.14 28.16
C HIS A 971 53.60 1.37 29.35
N MET A 972 53.18 2.11 30.38
CA MET A 972 54.08 2.51 31.49
C MET A 972 54.39 1.35 32.45
N MET A 973 55.52 1.45 33.16
CA MET A 973 55.95 0.43 34.14
C MET A 973 54.96 0.21 35.30
N GLY A 974 54.12 1.20 35.62
CA GLY A 974 53.05 1.05 36.61
C GLY A 974 52.06 -0.06 36.24
N ASP A 975 51.56 -0.05 35.00
CA ASP A 975 50.63 -1.08 34.49
C ASP A 975 51.33 -2.43 34.31
N VAL A 976 52.60 -2.44 33.87
CA VAL A 976 53.41 -3.67 33.82
C VAL A 976 53.53 -4.31 35.21
N THR A 977 53.83 -3.51 36.23
CA THR A 977 54.02 -3.99 37.61
C THR A 977 52.71 -4.50 38.20
N ASN A 978 51.60 -3.78 37.98
CA ASN A 978 50.27 -4.22 38.41
C ASN A 978 49.85 -5.52 37.70
N GLY A 979 50.02 -5.59 36.38
CA GLY A 979 49.75 -6.79 35.59
C GLY A 979 50.58 -7.98 36.02
N MET A 980 51.87 -7.79 36.34
CA MET A 980 52.71 -8.86 36.89
C MET A 980 52.27 -9.31 38.29
N ASN A 981 51.84 -8.40 39.16
CA ASN A 981 51.32 -8.76 40.48
C ASN A 981 50.05 -9.60 40.37
N GLN A 982 49.14 -9.22 39.47
CA GLN A 982 47.94 -10.00 39.17
C GLN A 982 48.27 -11.36 38.56
N GLN A 983 49.24 -11.42 37.64
CA GLN A 983 49.67 -12.67 37.01
C GLN A 983 50.29 -13.63 38.02
N VAL A 984 51.11 -13.15 38.96
CA VAL A 984 51.65 -13.96 40.07
C VAL A 984 50.52 -14.48 40.95
N ALA A 985 49.58 -13.62 41.37
CA ALA A 985 48.45 -14.05 42.21
C ALA A 985 47.57 -15.09 41.51
N LYS A 986 47.38 -14.93 40.19
CA LYS A 986 46.65 -15.89 39.35
C LYS A 986 47.37 -17.23 39.24
N ASP A 987 48.67 -17.22 38.96
CA ASP A 987 49.45 -18.46 38.84
C ASP A 987 49.63 -19.17 40.19
N GLU A 988 49.67 -18.41 41.29
CA GLU A 988 49.67 -18.94 42.65
C GLU A 988 48.35 -19.63 42.96
N PHE A 989 47.22 -18.97 42.66
CA PHE A 989 45.90 -19.56 42.79
C PHE A 989 45.74 -20.81 41.91
N ASP A 990 46.17 -20.75 40.66
CA ASP A 990 46.10 -21.87 39.72
C ASP A 990 46.92 -23.06 40.23
N LEU A 991 48.13 -22.84 40.75
CA LEU A 991 48.95 -23.91 41.33
C LEU A 991 48.29 -24.53 42.57
N VAL A 992 47.82 -23.71 43.52
CA VAL A 992 47.12 -24.19 44.72
C VAL A 992 45.87 -24.98 44.34
N SER A 993 45.11 -24.51 43.36
CA SER A 993 43.93 -25.21 42.85
C SER A 993 44.31 -26.57 42.25
N GLN A 994 45.35 -26.63 41.43
CA GLN A 994 45.82 -27.88 40.79
C GLN A 994 46.36 -28.89 41.80
N MET A 995 47.09 -28.42 42.82
CA MET A 995 47.58 -29.26 43.92
C MET A 995 46.44 -29.83 44.76
N ASN A 996 45.36 -29.07 44.98
CA ASN A 996 44.18 -29.53 45.70
C ASN A 996 43.28 -30.47 44.89
N SER A 997 43.27 -30.38 43.56
CA SER A 997 42.51 -31.28 42.67
C SER A 997 43.23 -32.59 42.33
N SER A 998 44.52 -32.69 42.65
CA SER A 998 45.36 -33.88 42.39
C SER A 998 45.45 -34.85 43.57
N HIS A 999 44.60 -34.67 44.59
CA HIS A 999 44.48 -35.53 45.77
C HIS A 999 43.30 -36.49 45.72
#